data_AF-U1FZL2-F1
#
_entry.id   AF-U1FZL2-F1
#
_cell.length_a   1.000
_cell.length_b   1.000
_cell.length_c   1.000
_cell.angle_alpha   90.00
_cell.angle_beta   90.00
_cell.angle_gamma   90.00
#
_symmetry.space_group_name_H-M   'P 1'
#
loop_
_entity.id
_entity.type
_entity.pdbx_description
1 polymer ?
#
loop_
_entity_poly.entity_id
_entity_poly.type
_entity_poly.pdbx_seq_one_letter_code
_entity_poly.pdbx_strand_id
1 'polypeptide(L)'
;MEHVALPSNNFHPPLVIPFICDNGALEYDHKGFLDFPKRIGVVPEDIMQGKFHGLSHLDALSFFQSWCFFGLLFEFLTIVGRVFTIEDFLQREPSAVSAGLTGRIISTKKLPVLFRELEEESRTLDIAEKVKRFDTICERLQVAAEFTYLSSSYEIDVDGRHFFSDDSINWATASSPGNLVHLSIVALGELLESITATLYKTRRSTYRGYRHRGPSTFIESRMLQAGWCPSQARALYDQDTGLTFMYYLSSMNIHALGWNHDGCGDSFRCQFDTLDLQKYQTKHSLECQPIGGNNCRFITPESTWSPRISGIVRRYQTPLIKVHEHGVDRTVQICVKAAEINLAQPRKYIGSQLVDKCATIIGLRTGSWWLNVIETRYVCISHVWADGLGNPRENSIPACQLMRLQRMVNELYPQEERPVPFWLDTLCVPIRRRFRRMAIVNMAQIYRRADKVLVLDSSLLQASTTASPPLELHVRLMTSRWSRRLWTLHEAILAEQLYYQFADRALTRGQLCDIWLKSLLSCRQPDSSGSCEVSDQLTPIRDETRKVGLRILFSDPVARQAFNWLFQLERFTGMRKNADAAFMRVALNALFWRTTSWPGDEAICLAGLLDLELGQRELLAKTDAADSLKILFMSLDSVPLDILFANLPRSHDLGFSWIPSTILGRGRDAFMTSLRPAYPTPEGLRFTSPGFRLRGKVEPVLNDNRVYLEYNGHYYYMVPRAKKHVFEWKYLESLDLAVILPTPLVYPGFTFAALIAVQGTALKPQNTQHNPYLAKLVTSRPTSVPVPTGLSHSLDASSLMSAEEKEPLLNANPTLQKYYASLESRIGYRLFLGDTRHFGYYPSSSSWPFPINGALRAMEEQLFNALECPPGSRVLDAGCGVGHVALYMAKAGDYRIECIDVVARHVAKAKRNISNAGMEGAISASLGDYHHLEDFYDNSFDGIYTMETLVHSTNPLGVLREFLRLLKPGGRIALNEYDHDDLGKAPKDLADTMKKVNKYAAMPANASFDRDVLKELLQEAGFEDVQLRDLSEHIVPMLWLFYLLALVPYILLKLLGIEHRFVNTMAGVESYRGRHLWRYIQVPGRKRS
;
A
#
# COMPACT_ATOMS: atom_id res chain seq x y z
N MET A 1 -30.40 5.33 25.00
CA MET A 1 -29.07 5.33 24.32
C MET A 1 -28.76 6.71 23.75
N GLU A 2 -28.94 7.76 24.54
CA GLU A 2 -28.75 9.17 24.18
C GLU A 2 -27.28 9.55 24.02
N HIS A 3 -26.36 8.72 24.51
CA HIS A 3 -24.92 8.88 24.27
C HIS A 3 -24.51 8.58 22.81
N VAL A 4 -25.35 7.88 22.04
CA VAL A 4 -25.10 7.63 20.62
C VAL A 4 -25.68 8.79 19.81
N ALA A 5 -24.82 9.49 19.07
CA ALA A 5 -25.26 10.55 18.17
C ALA A 5 -26.22 10.01 17.10
N LEU A 6 -27.10 10.87 16.58
CA LEU A 6 -28.05 10.53 15.52
C LEU A 6 -27.98 11.59 14.41
N PRO A 7 -28.29 11.23 13.14
CA PRO A 7 -28.34 12.17 12.04
C PRO A 7 -29.44 13.23 12.23
N SER A 8 -29.33 14.35 11.52
CA SER A 8 -30.27 15.48 11.67
C SER A 8 -31.69 15.14 11.23
N ASN A 9 -31.79 14.39 10.13
CA ASN A 9 -33.03 13.91 9.56
C ASN A 9 -33.15 12.41 9.82
N ASN A 10 -33.61 12.06 11.02
CA ASN A 10 -33.79 10.69 11.44
C ASN A 10 -34.98 10.05 10.72
N PHE A 11 -34.77 8.90 10.10
CA PHE A 11 -35.86 8.10 9.54
C PHE A 11 -36.68 7.42 10.62
N HIS A 12 -35.99 6.81 11.59
CA HIS A 12 -36.60 6.17 12.74
C HIS A 12 -36.50 7.07 13.97
N PRO A 13 -37.50 7.07 14.87
CA PRO A 13 -37.36 7.72 16.16
C PRO A 13 -36.19 7.09 16.96
N PRO A 14 -35.56 7.85 17.87
CA PRO A 14 -34.55 7.32 18.78
C PRO A 14 -35.09 6.14 19.59
N LEU A 15 -34.29 5.09 19.74
CA LEU A 15 -34.70 3.92 20.52
C LEU A 15 -34.77 4.23 22.02
N VAL A 16 -35.89 3.84 22.62
CA VAL A 16 -36.12 3.89 24.07
C VAL A 16 -35.82 2.50 24.64
N ILE A 17 -34.89 2.43 25.59
CA ILE A 17 -34.49 1.16 26.20
C ILE A 17 -35.28 0.96 27.49
N PRO A 18 -36.12 -0.09 27.59
CA PRO A 18 -36.87 -0.35 28.80
C PRO A 18 -35.95 -0.81 29.94
N PHE A 19 -36.29 -0.41 31.16
CA PHE A 19 -35.71 -1.01 32.36
C PHE A 19 -36.55 -2.22 32.76
N ILE A 20 -35.95 -3.41 32.69
CA ILE A 20 -36.64 -4.69 32.95
C ILE A 20 -36.09 -5.41 34.19
N CYS A 21 -35.03 -4.90 34.82
CA CYS A 21 -34.42 -5.46 36.03
C CYS A 21 -35.22 -5.22 37.33
N ASP A 22 -36.55 -5.26 37.29
CA ASP A 22 -37.40 -5.00 38.46
C ASP A 22 -37.63 -6.24 39.34
N ASN A 23 -36.99 -7.35 39.01
CA ASN A 23 -37.06 -8.61 39.75
C ASN A 23 -35.87 -8.67 40.72
N GLY A 24 -36.04 -8.21 41.96
CA GLY A 24 -34.95 -7.99 42.94
C GLY A 24 -34.02 -9.18 43.22
N ALA A 25 -34.36 -10.41 42.80
CA ALA A 25 -33.45 -11.56 42.83
C ALA A 25 -32.35 -11.54 41.75
N LEU A 26 -32.55 -10.76 40.67
CA LEU A 26 -31.67 -10.67 39.50
C LEU A 26 -31.01 -9.28 39.37
N GLU A 27 -31.23 -8.39 40.33
CA GLU A 27 -30.57 -7.09 40.38
C GLU A 27 -29.06 -7.27 40.65
N TYR A 28 -28.23 -6.41 40.05
CA TYR A 28 -26.79 -6.49 40.22
C TYR A 28 -26.39 -6.11 41.65
N ASP A 29 -25.71 -7.01 42.35
CA ASP A 29 -25.47 -6.89 43.80
C ASP A 29 -24.27 -6.00 44.21
N HIS A 30 -23.72 -5.22 43.27
CA HIS A 30 -22.58 -4.31 43.48
C HIS A 30 -21.28 -4.97 43.98
N LYS A 31 -21.16 -6.30 43.88
CA LYS A 31 -19.92 -7.04 44.20
C LYS A 31 -19.08 -7.22 42.93
N GLY A 32 -18.44 -8.37 42.74
CA GLY A 32 -17.59 -8.64 41.57
C GLY A 32 -18.41 -9.06 40.34
N PHE A 33 -18.14 -8.43 39.21
CA PHE A 33 -18.76 -8.73 37.91
C PHE A 33 -18.53 -10.16 37.43
N LEU A 34 -17.32 -10.70 37.53
CA LEU A 34 -17.03 -12.06 37.03
C LEU A 34 -17.79 -13.15 37.79
N ASP A 35 -18.04 -12.95 39.08
CA ASP A 35 -18.66 -13.95 39.94
C ASP A 35 -20.17 -13.77 40.07
N PHE A 36 -20.75 -12.71 39.49
CA PHE A 36 -22.19 -12.43 39.58
C PHE A 36 -23.08 -13.60 39.10
N PRO A 37 -22.83 -14.23 37.92
CA PRO A 37 -23.64 -15.37 37.47
C PRO A 37 -23.68 -16.50 38.50
N LYS A 38 -22.52 -16.86 39.08
CA LYS A 38 -22.42 -17.93 40.08
C LYS A 38 -23.24 -17.62 41.34
N ARG A 39 -23.28 -16.35 41.77
CA ARG A 39 -23.98 -15.94 43.00
C ARG A 39 -25.49 -16.07 42.89
N ILE A 40 -26.04 -15.91 41.70
CA ILE A 40 -27.48 -16.09 41.45
C ILE A 40 -27.82 -17.50 40.93
N GLY A 41 -26.86 -18.44 41.02
CA GLY A 41 -27.07 -19.84 40.64
C GLY A 41 -27.06 -20.11 39.14
N VAL A 42 -26.52 -19.18 38.34
CA VAL A 42 -26.47 -19.31 36.88
C VAL A 42 -25.07 -19.74 36.46
N VAL A 43 -24.98 -20.80 35.65
CA VAL A 43 -23.72 -21.35 35.15
C VAL A 43 -23.36 -20.69 33.80
N PRO A 44 -22.28 -19.89 33.74
CA PRO A 44 -21.75 -19.28 32.51
C PRO A 44 -21.78 -20.17 31.27
N GLU A 45 -21.25 -21.38 31.38
CA GLU A 45 -21.07 -22.33 30.28
C GLU A 45 -22.40 -22.87 29.75
N ASP A 46 -23.43 -22.93 30.61
CA ASP A 46 -24.77 -23.39 30.23
C ASP A 46 -25.55 -22.29 29.49
N ILE A 47 -25.43 -21.03 29.93
CA ILE A 47 -25.99 -19.89 29.17
C ILE A 47 -25.36 -19.80 27.78
N MET A 48 -24.04 -20.04 27.69
CA MET A 48 -23.32 -20.08 26.40
C MET A 48 -23.80 -21.20 25.47
N GLN A 49 -24.57 -22.16 25.99
CA GLN A 49 -25.21 -23.25 25.22
C GLN A 49 -26.73 -23.06 25.11
N GLY A 50 -27.27 -21.90 25.49
CA GLY A 50 -28.71 -21.62 25.47
C GLY A 50 -29.51 -22.32 26.57
N LYS A 51 -28.84 -22.86 27.61
CA LYS A 51 -29.48 -23.55 28.73
C LYS A 51 -29.68 -22.60 29.90
N PHE A 52 -30.94 -22.28 30.19
CA PHE A 52 -31.31 -21.27 31.19
C PHE A 52 -31.84 -21.84 32.52
N HIS A 53 -31.76 -23.17 32.73
CA HIS A 53 -32.07 -23.85 34.01
C HIS A 53 -33.39 -23.43 34.69
N GLY A 54 -34.42 -23.14 33.90
CA GLY A 54 -35.75 -22.76 34.41
C GLY A 54 -36.03 -21.25 34.51
N LEU A 55 -35.10 -20.38 34.11
CA LEU A 55 -35.39 -18.95 33.95
C LEU A 55 -36.38 -18.72 32.80
N SER A 56 -37.35 -17.81 33.01
CA SER A 56 -38.18 -17.32 31.91
C SER A 56 -37.34 -16.49 30.92
N HIS A 57 -37.82 -16.32 29.68
CA HIS A 57 -37.15 -15.47 28.70
C HIS A 57 -36.94 -14.04 29.22
N LEU A 58 -37.93 -13.47 29.92
CA LEU A 58 -37.84 -12.14 30.51
C LEU A 58 -36.85 -12.06 31.67
N ASP A 59 -36.78 -13.10 32.51
CA ASP A 59 -35.79 -13.18 33.59
C ASP A 59 -34.37 -13.30 33.04
N ALA A 60 -34.18 -14.05 31.96
CA ALA A 60 -32.90 -14.16 31.29
C ALA A 60 -32.47 -12.81 30.67
N LEU A 61 -33.39 -12.08 30.01
CA LEU A 61 -33.11 -10.72 29.52
C LEU A 61 -32.79 -9.74 30.66
N SER A 62 -33.50 -9.85 31.78
CA SER A 62 -33.29 -9.03 32.97
C SER A 62 -31.92 -9.31 33.59
N PHE A 63 -31.51 -10.58 33.65
CA PHE A 63 -30.16 -10.98 34.06
C PHE A 63 -29.09 -10.35 33.17
N PHE A 64 -29.23 -10.42 31.83
CA PHE A 64 -28.25 -9.81 30.92
C PHE A 64 -28.19 -8.28 31.06
N GLN A 65 -29.33 -7.60 31.23
CA GLN A 65 -29.35 -6.17 31.46
C GLN A 65 -28.71 -5.81 32.83
N SER A 66 -29.03 -6.54 33.89
CA SER A 66 -28.41 -6.35 35.21
C SER A 66 -26.89 -6.56 35.15
N TRP A 67 -26.44 -7.65 34.55
CA TRP A 67 -25.04 -8.02 34.55
C TRP A 67 -24.21 -7.25 33.53
N CYS A 68 -24.54 -7.40 32.25
CA CYS A 68 -23.71 -6.90 31.15
C CYS A 68 -23.92 -5.42 30.86
N PHE A 69 -25.05 -4.81 31.26
CA PHE A 69 -25.23 -3.36 31.19
C PHE A 69 -24.84 -2.70 32.52
N PHE A 70 -25.60 -2.94 33.60
CA PHE A 70 -25.38 -2.24 34.87
C PHE A 70 -24.13 -2.72 35.60
N GLY A 71 -23.83 -4.01 35.63
CA GLY A 71 -22.62 -4.54 36.25
C GLY A 71 -21.34 -4.06 35.55
N LEU A 72 -21.32 -4.05 34.22
CA LEU A 72 -20.19 -3.54 33.44
C LEU A 72 -19.98 -2.04 33.67
N LEU A 73 -21.07 -1.26 33.67
CA LEU A 73 -21.05 0.16 33.97
C LEU A 73 -20.57 0.43 35.40
N PHE A 74 -21.05 -0.35 36.37
CA PHE A 74 -20.67 -0.24 37.78
C PHE A 74 -19.18 -0.52 38.01
N GLU A 75 -18.64 -1.61 37.45
CA GLU A 75 -17.21 -1.91 37.52
C GLU A 75 -16.37 -0.79 36.92
N PHE A 76 -16.76 -0.30 35.74
CA PHE A 76 -16.07 0.80 35.09
C PHE A 76 -16.06 2.08 35.95
N LEU A 77 -17.18 2.39 36.62
CA LEU A 77 -17.32 3.54 37.52
C LEU A 77 -16.63 3.33 38.89
N THR A 78 -16.49 2.09 39.34
CA THR A 78 -15.79 1.76 40.60
C THR A 78 -14.28 1.86 40.43
N ILE A 79 -13.74 1.41 39.29
CA ILE A 79 -12.31 1.51 38.94
C ILE A 79 -11.80 2.97 38.99
N VAL A 80 -12.70 3.93 38.87
CA VAL A 80 -12.44 5.38 38.81
C VAL A 80 -12.88 6.10 40.10
N GLY A 81 -13.20 5.36 41.16
CA GLY A 81 -13.49 5.91 42.48
C GLY A 81 -14.77 6.74 42.57
N ARG A 82 -15.73 6.53 41.67
CA ARG A 82 -17.03 7.20 41.70
C ARG A 82 -18.13 6.24 42.16
N VAL A 83 -19.03 6.74 43.00
CA VAL A 83 -20.19 5.98 43.47
C VAL A 83 -21.42 6.44 42.68
N PHE A 84 -22.03 5.51 41.96
CA PHE A 84 -23.29 5.70 41.24
C PHE A 84 -24.26 4.58 41.57
N THR A 85 -25.55 4.89 41.47
CA THR A 85 -26.64 3.94 41.65
C THR A 85 -27.31 3.63 40.31
N ILE A 86 -28.04 2.52 40.22
CA ILE A 86 -28.84 2.20 39.03
C ILE A 86 -29.82 3.34 38.71
N GLU A 87 -30.43 3.93 39.74
CA GLU A 87 -31.37 5.06 39.62
C GLU A 87 -30.76 6.29 38.92
N ASP A 88 -29.44 6.47 38.95
CA ASP A 88 -28.79 7.57 38.23
C ASP A 88 -28.97 7.48 36.72
N PHE A 89 -29.23 6.29 36.21
CA PHE A 89 -29.41 5.97 34.80
C PHE A 89 -30.86 5.59 34.46
N LEU A 90 -31.82 5.87 35.34
CA LEU A 90 -33.23 5.64 35.09
C LEU A 90 -33.99 6.96 34.89
N GLN A 91 -34.98 6.95 33.99
CA GLN A 91 -35.93 8.02 33.79
C GLN A 91 -37.36 7.43 33.76
N ARG A 92 -38.34 8.15 34.30
CA ARG A 92 -39.75 7.79 34.14
C ARG A 92 -40.26 8.24 32.77
N GLU A 93 -40.94 7.37 32.07
CA GLU A 93 -41.56 7.64 30.77
C GLU A 93 -43.04 7.26 30.83
N PRO A 94 -43.95 8.22 31.10
CA PRO A 94 -45.38 7.94 31.26
C PRO A 94 -46.00 7.27 30.04
N SER A 95 -45.49 7.58 28.84
CA SER A 95 -45.94 6.98 27.57
C SER A 95 -45.52 5.51 27.40
N ALA A 96 -44.50 5.05 28.14
CA ALA A 96 -44.04 3.66 28.12
C ALA A 96 -44.99 2.72 28.90
N VAL A 97 -45.73 3.25 29.89
CA VAL A 97 -46.72 2.48 30.66
C VAL A 97 -47.88 2.03 29.76
N SER A 98 -48.33 2.89 28.84
CA SER A 98 -49.35 2.54 27.84
C SER A 98 -48.90 1.53 26.78
N ALA A 99 -47.59 1.26 26.68
CA ALA A 99 -46.99 0.30 25.75
C ALA A 99 -46.62 -1.04 26.43
N GLY A 100 -47.07 -1.28 27.67
CA GLY A 100 -46.82 -2.54 28.39
C GLY A 100 -45.45 -2.67 29.06
N LEU A 101 -44.72 -1.55 29.25
CA LEU A 101 -43.43 -1.51 29.95
C LEU A 101 -43.59 -1.07 31.41
N THR A 102 -42.55 -1.29 32.23
CA THR A 102 -42.46 -0.94 33.67
C THR A 102 -42.59 0.57 33.99
N GLY A 103 -42.79 1.42 32.99
CA GLY A 103 -42.83 2.89 33.12
C GLY A 103 -41.47 3.55 33.38
N ARG A 104 -40.40 2.76 33.52
CA ARG A 104 -39.02 3.22 33.68
C ARG A 104 -38.18 2.83 32.45
N ILE A 105 -37.31 3.74 32.04
CA ILE A 105 -36.43 3.59 30.88
C ILE A 105 -34.99 3.89 31.28
N ILE A 106 -34.04 3.32 30.55
CA ILE A 106 -32.60 3.59 30.75
C ILE A 106 -32.23 4.90 30.04
N SER A 107 -31.71 5.85 30.81
CA SER A 107 -31.13 7.10 30.33
C SER A 107 -29.61 7.10 30.46
N THR A 108 -28.94 7.42 29.36
CA THR A 108 -27.48 7.48 29.27
C THR A 108 -26.93 8.91 29.15
N LYS A 109 -27.77 9.93 29.40
CA LYS A 109 -27.41 11.36 29.31
C LYS A 109 -26.24 11.77 30.21
N LYS A 110 -25.99 11.04 31.30
CA LYS A 110 -24.88 11.30 32.23
C LYS A 110 -23.53 10.81 31.70
N LEU A 111 -23.48 9.82 30.80
CA LEU A 111 -22.23 9.21 30.31
C LEU A 111 -21.21 10.22 29.74
N PRO A 112 -21.60 11.20 28.90
CA PRO A 112 -20.65 12.19 28.39
C PRO A 112 -20.00 13.07 29.47
N VAL A 113 -20.72 13.35 30.57
CA VAL A 113 -20.16 14.10 31.71
C VAL A 113 -19.11 13.25 32.40
N LEU A 114 -19.43 11.98 32.65
CA LEU A 114 -18.55 11.03 33.30
C LEU A 114 -17.23 10.89 32.53
N PHE A 115 -17.28 10.74 31.21
CA PHE A 115 -16.05 10.60 30.41
C PHE A 115 -15.12 11.80 30.49
N ARG A 116 -15.67 13.01 30.66
CA ARG A 116 -14.83 14.21 30.85
C ARG A 116 -14.08 14.16 32.17
N GLU A 117 -14.76 13.80 33.25
CA GLU A 117 -14.12 13.63 34.56
C GLU A 117 -13.02 12.55 34.51
N LEU A 118 -13.27 11.46 33.79
CA LEU A 118 -12.30 10.38 33.60
C LEU A 118 -11.07 10.82 32.81
N GLU A 119 -11.25 11.66 31.79
CA GLU A 119 -10.12 12.20 31.05
C GLU A 119 -9.20 13.01 31.97
N GLU A 120 -9.77 13.82 32.87
CA GLU A 120 -9.02 14.63 33.83
C GLU A 120 -8.27 13.76 34.85
N GLU A 121 -8.95 12.79 35.46
CA GLU A 121 -8.31 11.85 36.41
C GLU A 121 -7.20 11.02 35.74
N SER A 122 -7.44 10.53 34.52
CA SER A 122 -6.45 9.72 33.80
C SER A 122 -5.12 10.46 33.58
N ARG A 123 -5.11 11.80 33.61
CA ARG A 123 -3.88 12.60 33.46
C ARG A 123 -2.97 12.53 34.68
N THR A 124 -3.51 12.27 35.87
CA THR A 124 -2.76 12.21 37.12
C THR A 124 -2.22 10.81 37.44
N LEU A 125 -2.70 9.77 36.74
CA LEU A 125 -2.27 8.39 36.97
C LEU A 125 -0.90 8.09 36.36
N ASP A 126 -0.10 7.30 37.07
CA ASP A 126 1.15 6.74 36.56
C ASP A 126 0.91 5.63 35.52
N ILE A 127 1.97 5.21 34.83
CA ILE A 127 1.87 4.22 33.75
C ILE A 127 1.45 2.84 34.27
N ALA A 128 1.88 2.45 35.46
CA ALA A 128 1.59 1.13 36.02
C ALA A 128 0.10 0.99 36.36
N GLU A 129 -0.48 2.01 36.98
CA GLU A 129 -1.89 2.07 37.30
C GLU A 129 -2.75 2.16 36.03
N LYS A 130 -2.30 2.90 35.00
CA LYS A 130 -2.96 2.92 33.69
C LYS A 130 -3.01 1.53 33.03
N VAL A 131 -1.90 0.79 33.06
CA VAL A 131 -1.85 -0.59 32.54
C VAL A 131 -2.81 -1.49 33.32
N LYS A 132 -2.76 -1.43 34.65
CA LYS A 132 -3.62 -2.24 35.52
C LYS A 132 -5.12 -1.98 35.27
N ARG A 133 -5.52 -0.72 35.20
CA ARG A 133 -6.91 -0.34 34.89
C ARG A 133 -7.31 -0.77 33.49
N PHE A 134 -6.44 -0.61 32.49
CA PHE A 134 -6.68 -1.07 31.12
C PHE A 134 -6.93 -2.58 31.07
N ASP A 135 -6.04 -3.39 31.65
CA ASP A 135 -6.15 -4.84 31.62
C ASP A 135 -7.42 -5.32 32.36
N THR A 136 -7.74 -4.71 33.50
CA THR A 136 -8.95 -5.04 34.27
C THR A 136 -10.22 -4.76 33.45
N ILE A 137 -10.33 -3.57 32.85
CA ILE A 137 -11.51 -3.21 32.04
C ILE A 137 -11.61 -4.09 30.81
N CYS A 138 -10.50 -4.35 30.11
CA CYS A 138 -10.45 -5.22 28.94
C CYS A 138 -10.89 -6.66 29.27
N GLU A 139 -10.55 -7.19 30.44
CA GLU A 139 -11.01 -8.51 30.88
C GLU A 139 -12.54 -8.55 31.06
N ARG A 140 -13.13 -7.54 31.71
CA ARG A 140 -14.60 -7.46 31.89
C ARG A 140 -15.33 -7.28 30.55
N LEU A 141 -14.79 -6.41 29.70
CA LEU A 141 -15.28 -6.17 28.34
C LEU A 141 -15.20 -7.45 27.49
N GLN A 142 -14.13 -8.22 27.59
CA GLN A 142 -13.98 -9.49 26.85
C GLN A 142 -15.07 -10.49 27.24
N VAL A 143 -15.33 -10.64 28.55
CA VAL A 143 -16.38 -11.54 29.05
C VAL A 143 -17.76 -11.07 28.57
N ALA A 144 -18.11 -9.79 28.74
CA ALA A 144 -19.39 -9.25 28.25
C ALA A 144 -19.55 -9.43 26.72
N ALA A 145 -18.49 -9.23 25.95
CA ALA A 145 -18.50 -9.41 24.49
C ALA A 145 -18.69 -10.88 24.09
N GLU A 146 -18.02 -11.82 24.76
CA GLU A 146 -18.18 -13.26 24.48
C GLU A 146 -19.59 -13.74 24.80
N PHE A 147 -20.15 -13.31 25.93
CA PHE A 147 -21.51 -13.64 26.33
C PHE A 147 -22.57 -13.09 25.36
N THR A 148 -22.46 -11.81 25.00
CA THR A 148 -23.40 -11.18 24.07
C THR A 148 -23.29 -11.77 22.67
N TYR A 149 -22.06 -12.02 22.19
CA TYR A 149 -21.85 -12.66 20.90
C TYR A 149 -22.44 -14.08 20.85
N LEU A 150 -22.11 -14.95 21.81
CA LEU A 150 -22.59 -16.33 21.79
C LEU A 150 -24.12 -16.39 21.86
N SER A 151 -24.74 -15.62 22.75
CA SER A 151 -26.21 -15.53 22.88
C SER A 151 -26.92 -14.91 21.68
N SER A 152 -26.20 -14.22 20.79
CA SER A 152 -26.70 -13.68 19.51
C SER A 152 -26.38 -14.55 18.29
N SER A 153 -25.49 -15.55 18.41
CA SER A 153 -24.95 -16.30 17.27
C SER A 153 -25.95 -17.31 16.68
N TYR A 154 -25.88 -17.52 15.37
CA TYR A 154 -26.79 -18.39 14.58
C TYR A 154 -26.75 -19.88 14.95
N GLU A 155 -25.79 -20.33 15.77
CA GLU A 155 -25.53 -21.75 16.03
C GLU A 155 -26.11 -22.26 17.36
N ILE A 156 -26.66 -21.40 18.22
CA ILE A 156 -27.34 -21.84 19.46
C ILE A 156 -28.82 -22.06 19.14
N ASP A 157 -29.06 -23.21 18.51
CA ASP A 157 -30.35 -23.66 18.01
C ASP A 157 -31.04 -24.54 19.06
N VAL A 158 -32.09 -24.01 19.69
CA VAL A 158 -33.16 -24.83 20.26
C VAL A 158 -34.43 -24.36 19.55
N ASP A 159 -34.88 -25.13 18.54
CA ASP A 159 -36.11 -24.94 17.76
C ASP A 159 -36.14 -23.80 16.70
N GLY A 160 -34.99 -23.33 16.22
CA GLY A 160 -34.87 -22.42 15.06
C GLY A 160 -35.08 -20.94 15.36
N ARG A 161 -34.93 -20.51 16.62
CA ARG A 161 -35.18 -19.12 17.06
C ARG A 161 -33.95 -18.54 17.78
N HIS A 162 -33.53 -17.31 17.48
CA HIS A 162 -32.46 -16.66 18.27
C HIS A 162 -32.99 -16.17 19.61
N PHE A 163 -32.16 -16.28 20.66
CA PHE A 163 -32.50 -15.83 22.01
C PHE A 163 -32.98 -14.38 22.07
N PHE A 164 -32.35 -13.43 21.36
CA PHE A 164 -32.81 -12.04 21.32
C PHE A 164 -33.89 -11.75 20.25
N SER A 165 -34.26 -12.73 19.41
CA SER A 165 -35.22 -12.59 18.30
C SER A 165 -36.47 -13.46 18.53
N ASP A 166 -37.32 -13.12 19.50
CA ASP A 166 -38.64 -13.76 19.59
C ASP A 166 -39.70 -12.95 18.82
N ASP A 167 -40.55 -13.66 18.06
CA ASP A 167 -41.64 -13.14 17.20
C ASP A 167 -42.98 -13.01 17.95
N SER A 168 -43.02 -13.29 19.26
CA SER A 168 -44.26 -13.44 20.03
C SER A 168 -44.87 -12.14 20.58
N ILE A 169 -44.39 -10.94 20.18
CA ILE A 169 -45.01 -9.66 20.59
C ILE A 169 -45.18 -8.72 19.40
N ASN A 170 -46.43 -8.55 18.95
CA ASN A 170 -46.81 -7.53 17.99
C ASN A 170 -47.22 -6.25 18.74
N TRP A 171 -46.61 -5.10 18.42
CA TRP A 171 -47.13 -3.80 18.86
C TRP A 171 -47.11 -2.75 17.76
N ALA A 172 -47.29 -3.11 16.49
CA ALA A 172 -47.57 -2.16 15.41
C ALA A 172 -46.57 -0.99 15.16
N THR A 173 -45.51 -0.75 15.98
CA THR A 173 -44.60 0.41 15.80
C THR A 173 -43.15 0.29 16.30
N ALA A 174 -42.66 -0.72 17.04
CA ALA A 174 -41.21 -0.97 17.20
C ALA A 174 -40.83 -2.35 17.80
N SER A 175 -39.55 -2.47 18.12
CA SER A 175 -38.71 -3.64 18.38
C SER A 175 -39.06 -4.57 19.56
N SER A 176 -38.63 -5.84 19.46
CA SER A 176 -38.60 -6.80 20.58
C SER A 176 -37.70 -6.29 21.73
N PRO A 177 -38.08 -6.46 23.01
CA PRO A 177 -37.27 -6.09 24.17
C PRO A 177 -35.86 -6.72 24.16
N GLY A 178 -35.74 -7.96 23.66
CA GLY A 178 -34.45 -8.64 23.55
C GLY A 178 -33.45 -7.90 22.66
N ASN A 179 -33.90 -7.44 21.48
CA ASN A 179 -33.06 -6.66 20.58
C ASN A 179 -32.61 -5.32 21.18
N LEU A 180 -33.49 -4.66 21.95
CA LEU A 180 -33.17 -3.39 22.61
C LEU A 180 -32.13 -3.59 23.72
N VAL A 181 -32.30 -4.61 24.56
CA VAL A 181 -31.35 -4.96 25.61
C VAL A 181 -29.99 -5.29 25.00
N HIS A 182 -29.95 -6.17 23.99
CA HIS A 182 -28.73 -6.57 23.31
C HIS A 182 -27.99 -5.37 22.71
N LEU A 183 -28.69 -4.53 21.93
CA LEU A 183 -28.10 -3.33 21.33
C LEU A 183 -27.57 -2.37 22.40
N SER A 184 -28.28 -2.20 23.51
CA SER A 184 -27.85 -1.31 24.59
C SER A 184 -26.57 -1.78 25.29
N ILE A 185 -26.42 -3.09 25.50
CA ILE A 185 -25.21 -3.69 26.07
C ILE A 185 -24.04 -3.54 25.09
N VAL A 186 -24.27 -3.80 23.80
CA VAL A 186 -23.21 -3.68 22.79
C VAL A 186 -22.75 -2.24 22.63
N ALA A 187 -23.69 -1.28 22.58
CA ALA A 187 -23.37 0.13 22.47
C ALA A 187 -22.57 0.65 23.67
N LEU A 188 -22.95 0.23 24.88
CA LEU A 188 -22.18 0.54 26.09
C LEU A 188 -20.77 -0.06 26.02
N GLY A 189 -20.63 -1.32 25.65
CA GLY A 189 -19.32 -1.97 25.57
C GLY A 189 -18.38 -1.35 24.53
N GLU A 190 -18.88 -1.03 23.33
CA GLU A 190 -18.10 -0.34 22.29
C GLU A 190 -17.65 1.06 22.75
N LEU A 191 -18.49 1.76 23.49
CA LEU A 191 -18.18 3.06 24.09
C LEU A 191 -17.08 2.93 25.15
N LEU A 192 -17.27 2.03 26.12
CA LEU A 192 -16.29 1.78 27.19
C LEU A 192 -14.94 1.32 26.63
N GLU A 193 -14.94 0.49 25.58
CA GLU A 193 -13.73 0.11 24.84
C GLU A 193 -13.06 1.34 24.21
N SER A 194 -13.82 2.17 23.51
CA SER A 194 -13.31 3.37 22.83
C SER A 194 -12.66 4.35 23.81
N ILE A 195 -13.27 4.53 24.98
CA ILE A 195 -12.74 5.36 26.06
C ILE A 195 -11.48 4.72 26.66
N THR A 196 -11.54 3.45 27.00
CA THR A 196 -10.42 2.71 27.61
C THR A 196 -9.18 2.75 26.71
N ALA A 197 -9.36 2.50 25.41
CA ALA A 197 -8.29 2.58 24.41
C ALA A 197 -7.72 4.00 24.27
N THR A 198 -8.54 5.02 24.46
CA THR A 198 -8.14 6.43 24.35
C THR A 198 -7.39 6.90 25.60
N LEU A 199 -7.90 6.61 26.79
CA LEU A 199 -7.38 7.12 28.06
C LEU A 199 -6.12 6.37 28.52
N TYR A 200 -6.07 5.06 28.32
CA TYR A 200 -5.05 4.19 28.93
C TYR A 200 -4.09 3.55 27.93
N LYS A 201 -4.07 3.99 26.66
CA LYS A 201 -3.29 3.45 25.53
C LYS A 201 -1.90 2.89 25.93
N THR A 202 -1.76 1.56 26.02
CA THR A 202 -0.50 0.88 26.34
C THR A 202 -0.10 -0.12 25.25
N ARG A 203 1.22 -0.37 25.09
CA ARG A 203 1.80 -1.14 23.96
C ARG A 203 1.71 -2.67 24.10
N ARG A 204 0.96 -3.20 25.05
CA ARG A 204 0.87 -4.65 25.29
C ARG A 204 -0.54 -5.02 25.75
N SER A 205 -1.32 -5.59 24.84
CA SER A 205 -2.55 -6.29 25.22
C SER A 205 -2.89 -7.35 24.18
N THR A 206 -3.34 -8.50 24.65
CA THR A 206 -3.92 -9.60 23.85
C THR A 206 -5.42 -9.41 23.59
N TYR A 207 -6.00 -8.33 24.12
CA TYR A 207 -7.41 -8.01 23.99
C TYR A 207 -7.79 -7.83 22.52
N ARG A 208 -8.84 -8.54 22.09
CA ARG A 208 -9.28 -8.60 20.69
C ARG A 208 -10.35 -7.57 20.33
N GLY A 209 -10.72 -6.72 21.27
CA GLY A 209 -11.69 -5.65 21.11
C GLY A 209 -13.13 -6.06 21.43
N TYR A 210 -13.93 -5.10 21.90
CA TYR A 210 -15.36 -5.26 22.17
C TYR A 210 -16.08 -5.17 20.83
N ARG A 211 -16.11 -6.27 20.10
CA ARG A 211 -16.73 -6.32 18.77
C ARG A 211 -17.84 -7.35 18.78
N HIS A 212 -19.08 -6.88 18.55
CA HIS A 212 -20.14 -7.75 18.10
C HIS A 212 -19.71 -8.41 16.78
N ARG A 213 -19.78 -9.74 16.73
CA ARG A 213 -19.46 -10.48 15.51
C ARG A 213 -20.77 -10.97 14.90
N GLY A 214 -21.05 -10.57 13.66
CA GLY A 214 -22.24 -11.03 12.94
C GLY A 214 -23.29 -9.95 12.71
N PRO A 215 -24.24 -10.20 11.80
CA PRO A 215 -25.32 -9.28 11.48
C PRO A 215 -26.40 -9.28 12.57
N SER A 216 -27.03 -8.12 12.81
CA SER A 216 -28.26 -8.02 13.59
C SER A 216 -29.43 -7.90 12.63
N THR A 217 -30.31 -8.91 12.60
CA THR A 217 -31.53 -8.90 11.77
C THR A 217 -32.42 -7.69 12.08
N PHE A 218 -32.46 -7.27 13.34
CA PHE A 218 -33.15 -6.06 13.78
C PHE A 218 -32.58 -4.78 13.15
N ILE A 219 -31.27 -4.57 13.24
CA ILE A 219 -30.63 -3.37 12.66
C ILE A 219 -30.65 -3.44 11.13
N GLU A 220 -30.46 -4.62 10.54
CA GLU A 220 -30.58 -4.82 9.09
C GLU A 220 -31.98 -4.45 8.60
N SER A 221 -33.03 -4.95 9.25
CA SER A 221 -34.42 -4.57 8.93
C SER A 221 -34.65 -3.06 9.03
N ARG A 222 -34.14 -2.41 10.07
CA ARG A 222 -34.21 -0.94 10.21
C ARG A 222 -33.50 -0.21 9.08
N MET A 223 -32.31 -0.66 8.70
CA MET A 223 -31.56 -0.10 7.56
C MET A 223 -32.36 -0.24 6.26
N LEU A 224 -32.91 -1.42 5.98
CA LEU A 224 -33.72 -1.65 4.78
C LEU A 224 -34.96 -0.74 4.76
N GLN A 225 -35.67 -0.60 5.87
CA GLN A 225 -36.80 0.32 6.00
C GLN A 225 -36.40 1.78 5.74
N ALA A 226 -35.23 2.19 6.24
CA ALA A 226 -34.68 3.52 6.03
C ALA A 226 -34.18 3.78 4.59
N GLY A 227 -34.24 2.76 3.72
CA GLY A 227 -33.92 2.85 2.30
C GLY A 227 -32.53 2.34 1.94
N TRP A 228 -31.80 1.68 2.83
CA TRP A 228 -30.50 1.08 2.49
C TRP A 228 -30.64 -0.10 1.53
N CYS A 229 -29.68 -0.25 0.63
CA CYS A 229 -29.59 -1.45 -0.21
C CYS A 229 -29.15 -2.68 0.62
N PRO A 230 -29.76 -3.87 0.45
CA PRO A 230 -29.35 -5.09 1.15
C PRO A 230 -27.86 -5.42 1.01
N SER A 231 -27.34 -5.31 -0.23
CA SER A 231 -25.93 -5.54 -0.51
C SER A 231 -25.00 -4.55 0.20
N GLN A 232 -25.43 -3.30 0.38
CA GLN A 232 -24.65 -2.27 1.09
C GLN A 232 -24.66 -2.52 2.59
N ALA A 233 -25.83 -2.85 3.17
CA ALA A 233 -25.94 -3.18 4.58
C ALA A 233 -25.05 -4.38 4.95
N ARG A 234 -25.08 -5.45 4.14
CA ARG A 234 -24.20 -6.61 4.31
C ARG A 234 -22.72 -6.25 4.17
N ALA A 235 -22.36 -5.47 3.15
CA ALA A 235 -20.98 -5.03 2.95
C ALA A 235 -20.45 -4.14 4.10
N LEU A 236 -21.32 -3.43 4.82
CA LEU A 236 -20.95 -2.67 6.01
C LEU A 236 -20.72 -3.62 7.20
N TYR A 237 -21.60 -4.59 7.45
CA TYR A 237 -21.36 -5.62 8.48
C TYR A 237 -20.05 -6.36 8.27
N ASP A 238 -19.75 -6.69 7.02
CA ASP A 238 -18.50 -7.36 6.65
C ASP A 238 -17.26 -6.48 6.88
N GLN A 239 -17.39 -5.14 6.92
CA GLN A 239 -16.27 -4.20 7.18
C GLN A 239 -15.79 -4.18 8.62
N ASP A 240 -16.29 -5.10 9.47
CA ASP A 240 -16.02 -5.08 10.90
C ASP A 240 -16.48 -3.76 11.57
N THR A 241 -17.58 -3.20 11.07
CA THR A 241 -18.19 -2.01 11.68
C THR A 241 -18.89 -2.39 12.97
N GLY A 242 -18.67 -1.61 14.03
CA GLY A 242 -19.38 -1.80 15.30
C GLY A 242 -20.90 -1.66 15.17
N LEU A 243 -21.65 -2.34 16.03
CA LEU A 243 -23.11 -2.34 16.00
C LEU A 243 -23.68 -0.95 16.32
N THR A 244 -22.97 -0.15 17.13
CA THR A 244 -23.34 1.26 17.41
C THR A 244 -23.31 2.10 16.14
N PHE A 245 -22.31 1.86 15.29
CA PHE A 245 -22.19 2.52 14.00
C PHE A 245 -23.32 2.08 13.05
N MET A 246 -23.65 0.79 13.03
CA MET A 246 -24.77 0.27 12.24
C MET A 246 -26.11 0.83 12.72
N TYR A 247 -26.30 1.03 14.02
CA TYR A 247 -27.47 1.72 14.57
C TYR A 247 -27.58 3.17 14.10
N TYR A 248 -26.47 3.92 14.08
CA TYR A 248 -26.42 5.27 13.50
C TYR A 248 -26.88 5.25 12.04
N LEU A 249 -26.32 4.35 11.22
CA LEU A 249 -26.68 4.21 9.80
C LEU A 249 -28.14 3.84 9.61
N SER A 250 -28.68 2.95 10.46
CA SER A 250 -30.09 2.57 10.42
C SER A 250 -31.03 3.76 10.62
N SER A 251 -30.57 4.81 11.30
CA SER A 251 -31.37 6.01 11.55
C SER A 251 -31.25 7.06 10.44
N MET A 252 -30.31 6.91 9.50
CA MET A 252 -30.17 7.83 8.35
C MET A 252 -31.32 7.65 7.36
N ASN A 253 -31.98 8.75 6.99
CA ASN A 253 -33.03 8.74 5.97
C ASN A 253 -32.43 8.68 4.54
N ILE A 254 -32.26 7.47 4.02
CA ILE A 254 -31.71 7.24 2.66
C ILE A 254 -32.72 7.61 1.58
N HIS A 255 -34.02 7.44 1.85
CA HIS A 255 -35.08 7.90 0.93
C HIS A 255 -34.97 9.39 0.62
N ALA A 256 -34.65 10.21 1.62
CA ALA A 256 -34.45 11.65 1.44
C ALA A 256 -33.23 11.99 0.54
N LEU A 257 -32.29 11.06 0.34
CA LEU A 257 -31.16 11.24 -0.59
C LEU A 257 -31.53 10.91 -2.05
N GLY A 258 -32.74 10.41 -2.30
CA GLY A 258 -33.22 10.05 -3.64
C GLY A 258 -32.59 8.79 -4.22
N TRP A 259 -32.05 7.91 -3.38
CA TRP A 259 -31.48 6.63 -3.80
C TRP A 259 -32.58 5.59 -3.92
N ASN A 260 -32.90 5.16 -5.15
CA ASN A 260 -33.88 4.10 -5.36
C ASN A 260 -33.19 2.73 -5.37
N HIS A 261 -33.59 1.88 -4.41
CA HIS A 261 -33.09 0.52 -4.27
C HIS A 261 -34.17 -0.56 -4.48
N ASP A 262 -35.34 -0.22 -5.01
CA ASP A 262 -36.49 -1.14 -5.16
C ASP A 262 -36.18 -2.36 -6.03
N GLY A 263 -35.25 -2.23 -6.99
CA GLY A 263 -34.79 -3.33 -7.83
C GLY A 263 -33.68 -4.20 -7.21
N CYS A 264 -33.12 -3.81 -6.07
CA CYS A 264 -31.98 -4.51 -5.47
C CYS A 264 -32.45 -5.71 -4.62
N GLY A 265 -32.15 -6.93 -5.07
CA GLY A 265 -32.35 -8.16 -4.28
C GLY A 265 -31.10 -8.60 -3.49
N ASP A 266 -31.06 -9.87 -3.10
CA ASP A 266 -29.99 -10.49 -2.28
C ASP A 266 -28.62 -10.62 -2.95
N SER A 267 -28.47 -10.10 -4.17
CA SER A 267 -27.18 -10.11 -4.86
C SER A 267 -26.15 -9.29 -4.08
N PHE A 268 -24.87 -9.71 -4.09
CA PHE A 268 -23.75 -8.93 -3.52
C PHE A 268 -23.44 -7.63 -4.28
N ARG A 269 -24.32 -7.19 -5.19
CA ARG A 269 -24.13 -5.99 -6.00
C ARG A 269 -25.35 -5.08 -5.88
N CYS A 270 -25.08 -3.82 -5.59
CA CYS A 270 -26.08 -2.78 -5.65
C CYS A 270 -26.40 -2.47 -7.13
N GLN A 271 -27.65 -2.71 -7.56
CA GLN A 271 -28.08 -2.41 -8.92
C GLN A 271 -28.10 -0.90 -9.19
N PHE A 272 -28.48 -0.10 -8.21
CA PHE A 272 -28.43 1.37 -8.31
C PHE A 272 -27.01 1.89 -8.61
N ASP A 273 -25.97 1.20 -8.14
CA ASP A 273 -24.56 1.52 -8.42
C ASP A 273 -24.05 0.97 -9.74
N THR A 274 -24.79 0.05 -10.34
CA THR A 274 -24.49 -0.55 -11.64
C THR A 274 -25.03 0.35 -12.75
N LEU A 275 -24.13 0.83 -13.61
CA LEU A 275 -24.49 1.73 -14.70
C LEU A 275 -25.02 0.93 -15.91
N ASP A 276 -26.32 1.01 -16.19
CA ASP A 276 -26.89 0.53 -17.45
C ASP A 276 -26.63 1.56 -18.56
N LEU A 277 -25.60 1.31 -19.37
CA LEU A 277 -25.19 2.20 -20.46
C LEU A 277 -26.25 2.40 -21.55
N GLN A 278 -27.21 1.48 -21.69
CA GLN A 278 -28.28 1.61 -22.69
C GLN A 278 -29.35 2.59 -22.23
N LYS A 279 -29.69 2.58 -20.93
CA LYS A 279 -30.70 3.44 -20.32
C LYS A 279 -30.15 4.77 -19.78
N TYR A 280 -28.83 4.86 -19.59
CA TYR A 280 -28.20 6.01 -18.99
C TYR A 280 -28.38 7.30 -19.82
N GLN A 281 -28.75 8.39 -19.12
CA GLN A 281 -28.85 9.73 -19.68
C GLN A 281 -28.05 10.73 -18.83
N THR A 282 -27.26 11.55 -19.51
CA THR A 282 -26.54 12.67 -18.90
C THR A 282 -27.54 13.71 -18.38
N LYS A 283 -27.40 14.15 -17.12
CA LYS A 283 -28.34 15.03 -16.45
C LYS A 283 -27.91 16.50 -16.53
N HIS A 284 -28.90 17.39 -16.64
CA HIS A 284 -28.70 18.82 -16.43
C HIS A 284 -28.45 19.14 -14.95
N SER A 285 -27.84 20.30 -14.66
CA SER A 285 -27.75 20.78 -13.28
C SER A 285 -29.16 21.12 -12.77
N LEU A 286 -29.37 21.02 -11.46
CA LEU A 286 -30.66 21.40 -10.85
C LEU A 286 -31.02 22.87 -11.11
N GLU A 287 -30.02 23.75 -11.22
CA GLU A 287 -30.16 25.18 -11.53
C GLU A 287 -30.30 25.48 -13.04
N CYS A 288 -30.54 24.47 -13.88
CA CYS A 288 -30.57 24.66 -15.32
C CYS A 288 -31.79 25.48 -15.76
N GLN A 289 -31.56 26.74 -16.12
CA GLN A 289 -32.59 27.60 -16.72
C GLN A 289 -32.57 27.51 -18.26
N PRO A 290 -33.73 27.64 -18.94
CA PRO A 290 -33.77 27.80 -20.40
C PRO A 290 -33.03 29.08 -20.79
N ILE A 291 -32.03 28.97 -21.67
CA ILE A 291 -31.27 30.14 -22.12
C ILE A 291 -31.98 30.68 -23.37
N GLY A 292 -32.60 31.86 -23.25
CA GLY A 292 -33.22 32.55 -24.38
C GLY A 292 -34.39 31.79 -25.04
N GLY A 293 -35.20 31.08 -24.26
CA GLY A 293 -36.35 30.32 -24.77
C GLY A 293 -36.02 28.98 -25.43
N ASN A 294 -34.74 28.59 -25.51
CA ASN A 294 -34.31 27.28 -26.00
C ASN A 294 -33.86 26.36 -24.84
N ASN A 295 -34.13 25.06 -25.00
CA ASN A 295 -33.64 24.02 -24.09
C ASN A 295 -32.11 24.09 -23.98
N CYS A 296 -31.57 23.93 -22.76
CA CYS A 296 -30.13 23.93 -22.50
C CYS A 296 -29.43 22.94 -23.45
N ARG A 297 -28.42 23.43 -24.19
CA ARG A 297 -27.73 22.64 -25.20
C ARG A 297 -26.64 21.77 -24.58
N PHE A 298 -26.44 20.59 -25.16
CA PHE A 298 -25.22 19.81 -24.96
C PHE A 298 -24.07 20.52 -25.66
N ILE A 299 -22.98 20.76 -24.93
CA ILE A 299 -21.79 21.33 -25.54
C ILE A 299 -20.94 20.17 -26.05
N THR A 300 -21.05 19.92 -27.35
CA THR A 300 -20.08 19.15 -28.13
C THR A 300 -19.29 20.20 -28.94
N PRO A 301 -18.08 20.57 -28.54
CA PRO A 301 -17.42 21.73 -29.11
C PRO A 301 -16.84 21.38 -30.49
N GLU A 302 -17.70 21.42 -31.51
CA GLU A 302 -17.44 21.08 -32.92
C GLU A 302 -17.34 19.57 -33.23
N SER A 303 -17.63 19.21 -34.48
CA SER A 303 -17.46 17.84 -35.02
C SER A 303 -16.01 17.33 -34.94
N THR A 304 -15.06 18.23 -34.72
CA THR A 304 -13.63 17.93 -34.60
C THR A 304 -13.16 17.73 -33.15
N TRP A 305 -14.02 17.91 -32.13
CA TRP A 305 -13.64 17.76 -30.72
C TRP A 305 -13.03 16.41 -30.39
N SER A 306 -13.74 15.32 -30.70
CA SER A 306 -13.28 13.97 -30.37
C SER A 306 -11.99 13.60 -31.12
N PRO A 307 -11.82 13.93 -32.43
CA PRO A 307 -10.52 13.87 -33.11
C PRO A 307 -9.40 14.68 -32.44
N ARG A 308 -9.67 15.92 -31.97
CA ARG A 308 -8.69 16.78 -31.29
C ARG A 308 -8.24 16.18 -29.96
N ILE A 309 -9.17 15.77 -29.10
CA ILE A 309 -8.87 15.09 -27.82
C ILE A 309 -8.10 13.80 -28.07
N SER A 310 -8.48 13.01 -29.08
CA SER A 310 -7.74 11.81 -29.48
C SER A 310 -6.30 12.14 -29.92
N GLY A 311 -6.08 13.25 -30.62
CA GLY A 311 -4.75 13.73 -31.03
C GLY A 311 -3.87 14.14 -29.84
N ILE A 312 -4.46 14.80 -28.84
CA ILE A 312 -3.77 15.19 -27.59
C ILE A 312 -3.36 13.94 -26.80
N VAL A 313 -4.30 13.01 -26.57
CA VAL A 313 -4.03 11.75 -25.85
C VAL A 313 -3.01 10.89 -26.60
N ARG A 314 -3.04 10.85 -27.94
CA ARG A 314 -2.05 10.13 -28.75
C ARG A 314 -0.63 10.65 -28.55
N ARG A 315 -0.47 11.92 -28.18
CA ARG A 315 0.82 12.55 -27.85
C ARG A 315 1.17 12.44 -26.37
N TYR A 316 0.44 11.63 -25.59
CA TYR A 316 0.56 11.50 -24.14
C TYR A 316 0.40 12.83 -23.37
N GLN A 317 -0.29 13.80 -23.97
CA GLN A 317 -0.60 15.09 -23.34
C GLN A 317 -1.94 15.02 -22.59
N THR A 318 -2.14 15.95 -21.65
CA THR A 318 -3.39 16.02 -20.87
C THR A 318 -4.29 17.11 -21.46
N PRO A 319 -5.45 16.75 -22.05
CA PRO A 319 -6.44 17.74 -22.47
C PRO A 319 -7.11 18.35 -21.24
N LEU A 320 -7.24 19.67 -21.22
CA LEU A 320 -7.85 20.45 -20.15
C LEU A 320 -8.94 21.34 -20.73
N ILE A 321 -9.89 21.71 -19.89
CA ILE A 321 -11.09 22.46 -20.28
C ILE A 321 -11.12 23.74 -19.48
N LYS A 322 -11.40 24.83 -20.18
CA LYS A 322 -11.58 26.14 -19.58
C LYS A 322 -12.80 26.79 -20.20
N VAL A 323 -13.66 27.36 -19.37
CA VAL A 323 -14.86 28.05 -19.84
C VAL A 323 -14.74 29.54 -19.55
N HIS A 324 -14.99 30.35 -20.56
CA HIS A 324 -15.04 31.81 -20.45
C HIS A 324 -16.48 32.29 -20.61
N GLU A 325 -16.90 33.18 -19.72
CA GLU A 325 -18.14 33.94 -19.84
C GLU A 325 -17.82 35.37 -20.29
N HIS A 326 -18.40 35.78 -21.42
CA HIS A 326 -18.34 37.15 -21.93
C HIS A 326 -19.78 37.64 -22.18
N GLY A 327 -20.42 38.19 -21.15
CA GLY A 327 -21.81 38.61 -21.22
C GLY A 327 -22.76 37.43 -21.44
N VAL A 328 -23.51 37.40 -22.55
CA VAL A 328 -24.40 36.28 -22.92
C VAL A 328 -23.66 35.18 -23.68
N ASP A 329 -22.51 35.52 -24.28
CA ASP A 329 -21.68 34.60 -25.06
C ASP A 329 -20.76 33.79 -24.15
N ARG A 330 -20.74 32.48 -24.37
CA ARG A 330 -19.94 31.53 -23.60
C ARG A 330 -19.03 30.78 -24.54
N THR A 331 -17.72 30.84 -24.29
CA THR A 331 -16.73 30.13 -25.10
C THR A 331 -16.05 29.04 -24.28
N VAL A 332 -15.99 27.83 -24.85
CA VAL A 332 -15.29 26.69 -24.25
C VAL A 332 -13.96 26.53 -24.96
N GLN A 333 -12.87 26.61 -24.20
CA GLN A 333 -11.51 26.49 -24.70
C GLN A 333 -10.90 25.14 -24.27
N ILE A 334 -10.26 24.44 -25.20
CA ILE A 334 -9.35 23.34 -24.86
C ILE A 334 -7.99 23.94 -24.57
N CYS A 335 -7.49 23.67 -23.37
CA CYS A 335 -6.09 23.86 -23.02
C CYS A 335 -5.38 22.52 -23.07
N VAL A 336 -4.06 22.52 -23.27
CA VAL A 336 -3.27 21.29 -23.27
C VAL A 336 -2.14 21.46 -22.28
N LYS A 337 -2.05 20.57 -21.30
CA LYS A 337 -0.84 20.45 -20.48
C LYS A 337 0.11 19.50 -21.18
N ALA A 338 1.26 20.03 -21.59
CA ALA A 338 2.34 19.19 -22.09
C ALA A 338 2.72 18.21 -20.97
N ALA A 339 2.88 16.93 -21.32
CA ALA A 339 3.52 16.03 -20.40
C ALA A 339 4.98 16.47 -20.29
N GLU A 340 5.43 16.79 -19.07
CA GLU A 340 6.84 16.59 -18.74
C GLU A 340 7.09 15.10 -18.89
N ILE A 341 7.53 14.68 -20.06
CA ILE A 341 7.87 13.29 -20.25
C ILE A 341 9.27 13.15 -19.70
N ASN A 342 9.39 12.65 -18.47
CA ASN A 342 10.67 12.14 -17.97
C ASN A 342 10.93 10.81 -18.70
N LEU A 343 11.34 10.91 -19.97
CA LEU A 343 11.61 9.77 -20.84
C LEU A 343 13.00 9.25 -20.52
N ALA A 344 13.09 8.40 -19.50
CA ALA A 344 14.22 7.47 -19.38
C ALA A 344 14.26 6.46 -20.54
N GLN A 345 13.23 6.43 -21.41
CA GLN A 345 13.21 5.65 -22.65
C GLN A 345 12.52 6.42 -23.81
N PRO A 346 13.27 7.10 -24.69
CA PRO A 346 12.79 7.48 -26.00
C PRO A 346 13.61 6.75 -27.06
N ARG A 347 13.08 5.67 -27.67
CA ARG A 347 13.45 5.30 -29.06
C ARG A 347 12.62 4.19 -29.71
N LYS A 348 12.02 3.25 -28.97
CA LYS A 348 11.38 2.09 -29.63
C LYS A 348 9.99 2.29 -30.24
N TYR A 349 9.28 3.38 -29.93
CA TYR A 349 7.91 3.60 -30.46
C TYR A 349 7.66 4.96 -31.12
N ILE A 350 8.68 5.83 -31.22
CA ILE A 350 8.47 7.25 -31.64
C ILE A 350 9.28 7.69 -32.88
N GLY A 351 10.24 6.92 -33.41
CA GLY A 351 10.96 7.28 -34.66
C GLY A 351 10.47 6.43 -35.84
N SER A 352 9.51 6.88 -36.66
CA SER A 352 9.87 7.54 -37.93
C SER A 352 8.78 8.44 -38.51
N GLN A 353 7.65 8.67 -37.82
CA GLN A 353 6.51 9.43 -38.38
C GLN A 353 6.22 10.77 -37.69
N LEU A 354 6.89 11.11 -36.60
CA LEU A 354 6.58 12.28 -35.77
C LEU A 354 7.51 13.49 -35.98
N VAL A 355 8.70 13.31 -36.56
CA VAL A 355 9.62 14.43 -36.79
C VAL A 355 9.23 15.25 -38.04
N ASP A 356 8.68 14.62 -39.08
CA ASP A 356 8.39 15.30 -40.35
C ASP A 356 6.98 15.93 -40.47
N LYS A 357 6.16 15.92 -39.41
CA LYS A 357 4.75 16.39 -39.49
C LYS A 357 4.32 17.35 -38.39
N CYS A 358 5.22 18.24 -37.94
CA CYS A 358 4.87 19.34 -37.04
C CYS A 358 4.27 20.58 -37.73
N ALA A 359 3.96 20.53 -39.03
CA ALA A 359 3.19 21.57 -39.71
C ALA A 359 1.82 21.01 -40.17
N THR A 360 0.80 21.87 -40.17
CA THR A 360 -0.58 21.70 -40.74
C THR A 360 -1.59 20.93 -39.86
N ILE A 361 -2.83 21.36 -39.50
CA ILE A 361 -3.88 22.28 -40.05
C ILE A 361 -4.77 22.87 -38.92
N ILE A 362 -5.41 24.01 -39.24
CA ILE A 362 -6.13 25.09 -38.51
C ILE A 362 -7.70 25.00 -38.59
N GLY A 363 -8.43 25.77 -37.75
CA GLY A 363 -9.76 26.42 -38.02
C GLY A 363 -10.67 26.51 -36.77
N LEU A 364 -11.12 27.67 -36.23
CA LEU A 364 -11.78 28.86 -36.81
C LEU A 364 -11.30 30.23 -36.27
N ARG A 365 -11.51 31.28 -37.08
CA ARG A 365 -11.12 32.71 -36.97
C ARG A 365 -11.73 33.40 -35.72
N THR A 366 -11.09 34.30 -34.97
CA THR A 366 -10.22 35.43 -35.32
C THR A 366 -9.18 35.67 -34.22
N GLY A 367 -8.00 36.19 -34.58
CA GLY A 367 -6.99 36.67 -33.64
C GLY A 367 -5.88 35.65 -33.35
N SER A 368 -4.71 35.91 -33.93
CA SER A 368 -3.43 35.22 -33.74
C SER A 368 -3.10 34.94 -32.27
N TRP A 369 -3.17 33.68 -31.84
CA TRP A 369 -2.51 33.24 -30.61
C TRP A 369 -1.91 31.84 -30.79
N TRP A 370 -0.61 31.79 -30.56
CA TRP A 370 0.27 30.64 -30.52
C TRP A 370 -0.26 29.58 -29.55
N LEU A 371 -0.01 28.31 -29.84
CA LEU A 371 -0.14 27.20 -28.88
C LEU A 371 0.88 27.44 -27.76
N ASN A 372 0.53 28.29 -26.80
CA ASN A 372 1.33 28.49 -25.60
C ASN A 372 1.20 27.22 -24.75
N VAL A 373 2.23 26.39 -24.77
CA VAL A 373 2.50 25.40 -23.73
C VAL A 373 2.77 26.20 -22.46
N ILE A 374 1.71 26.50 -21.71
CA ILE A 374 1.82 27.15 -20.40
C ILE A 374 1.89 26.04 -19.36
N GLU A 375 2.80 26.13 -18.39
CA GLU A 375 2.75 25.36 -17.15
C GLU A 375 1.50 25.76 -16.35
N THR A 376 0.33 25.28 -16.77
CA THR A 376 -0.93 25.56 -16.08
C THR A 376 -1.16 24.57 -14.96
N ARG A 377 -1.40 25.11 -13.77
CA ARG A 377 -2.12 24.41 -12.70
C ARG A 377 -3.53 24.06 -13.21
N TYR A 378 -4.06 22.93 -12.75
CA TYR A 378 -5.40 22.49 -13.13
C TYR A 378 -6.02 21.63 -12.03
N VAL A 379 -7.35 21.56 -12.05
CA VAL A 379 -8.13 20.72 -11.14
C VAL A 379 -8.62 19.47 -11.85
N CYS A 380 -8.50 18.29 -11.23
CA CYS A 380 -9.21 17.10 -11.71
C CYS A 380 -10.59 17.01 -11.04
N ILE A 381 -11.63 16.75 -11.83
CA ILE A 381 -12.96 16.44 -11.31
C ILE A 381 -13.09 14.93 -11.15
N SER A 382 -13.24 14.49 -9.91
CA SER A 382 -13.49 13.10 -9.53
C SER A 382 -14.98 12.95 -9.22
N HIS A 383 -15.70 12.13 -9.97
CA HIS A 383 -17.16 12.12 -9.91
C HIS A 383 -17.80 10.74 -10.14
N VAL A 384 -19.07 10.61 -9.79
CA VAL A 384 -19.87 9.39 -9.99
C VAL A 384 -20.72 9.51 -11.26
N TRP A 385 -20.41 8.72 -12.30
CA TRP A 385 -21.19 8.75 -13.56
C TRP A 385 -22.69 8.59 -13.35
N ALA A 386 -23.12 7.71 -12.43
CA ALA A 386 -24.54 7.46 -12.16
C ALA A 386 -25.28 8.69 -11.59
N ASP A 387 -24.56 9.73 -11.14
CA ASP A 387 -25.14 11.00 -10.71
C ASP A 387 -25.40 11.95 -11.91
N GLY A 388 -25.06 11.53 -13.13
CA GLY A 388 -25.48 12.18 -14.38
C GLY A 388 -24.43 13.04 -15.09
N LEU A 389 -23.16 12.97 -14.68
CA LEU A 389 -22.05 13.73 -15.28
C LEU A 389 -21.21 12.93 -16.31
N GLY A 390 -21.60 11.68 -16.59
CA GLY A 390 -21.03 10.83 -17.63
C GLY A 390 -21.70 11.04 -19.00
N ASN A 391 -21.05 10.58 -20.08
CA ASN A 391 -21.68 10.48 -21.39
C ASN A 391 -21.05 9.33 -22.21
N PRO A 392 -21.80 8.24 -22.49
CA PRO A 392 -21.24 7.09 -23.20
C PRO A 392 -21.21 7.25 -24.73
N ARG A 393 -21.94 8.22 -25.30
CA ARG A 393 -22.17 8.33 -26.75
C ARG A 393 -21.27 9.37 -27.40
N GLU A 394 -21.05 10.49 -26.74
CA GLU A 394 -20.22 11.59 -27.24
C GLU A 394 -19.43 12.27 -26.11
N ASN A 395 -18.31 12.91 -26.45
CA ASN A 395 -17.52 13.70 -25.51
C ASN A 395 -18.21 15.06 -25.30
N SER A 396 -19.38 15.06 -24.66
CA SER A 396 -20.21 16.24 -24.43
C SER A 396 -20.90 16.19 -23.06
N ILE A 397 -21.30 17.36 -22.56
CA ILE A 397 -22.10 17.51 -21.33
C ILE A 397 -23.02 18.74 -21.48
N PRO A 398 -24.16 18.82 -20.76
CA PRO A 398 -24.98 20.02 -20.76
C PRO A 398 -24.21 21.28 -20.37
N ALA A 399 -24.46 22.40 -21.08
CA ALA A 399 -23.82 23.69 -20.81
C ALA A 399 -23.92 24.10 -19.33
N CYS A 400 -25.10 23.91 -18.73
CA CYS A 400 -25.35 24.21 -17.33
C CYS A 400 -24.42 23.47 -16.36
N GLN A 401 -24.10 22.19 -16.61
CA GLN A 401 -23.14 21.43 -15.81
C GLN A 401 -21.73 21.96 -15.98
N LEU A 402 -21.34 22.29 -17.21
CA LEU A 402 -20.00 22.83 -17.48
C LEU A 402 -19.77 24.16 -16.74
N MET A 403 -20.77 25.06 -16.74
CA MET A 403 -20.71 26.31 -15.98
C MET A 403 -20.63 26.07 -14.48
N ARG A 404 -21.44 25.14 -13.97
CA ARG A 404 -21.42 24.76 -12.56
C ARG A 404 -20.06 24.22 -12.13
N LEU A 405 -19.45 23.35 -12.95
CA LEU A 405 -18.11 22.82 -12.69
C LEU A 405 -17.04 23.93 -12.72
N GLN A 406 -17.09 24.84 -13.69
CA GLN A 406 -16.13 25.95 -13.76
C GLN A 406 -16.25 26.88 -12.53
N ARG A 407 -17.46 27.16 -12.05
CA ARG A 407 -17.68 27.93 -10.81
C ARG A 407 -17.03 27.26 -9.61
N MET A 408 -17.36 25.98 -9.37
CA MET A 408 -16.78 25.20 -8.26
C MET A 408 -15.24 25.12 -8.34
N VAL A 409 -14.69 24.99 -9.55
CA VAL A 409 -13.23 25.00 -9.76
C VAL A 409 -12.63 26.35 -9.40
N ASN A 410 -13.25 27.46 -9.83
CA ASN A 410 -12.75 28.80 -9.53
C ASN A 410 -12.87 29.15 -8.04
N GLU A 411 -13.89 28.66 -7.34
CA GLU A 411 -14.05 28.84 -5.88
C GLU A 411 -12.87 28.25 -5.08
N LEU A 412 -12.18 27.24 -5.62
CA LEU A 412 -10.94 26.71 -5.02
C LEU A 412 -9.75 27.68 -5.14
N TYR A 413 -9.87 28.74 -5.94
CA TYR A 413 -8.83 29.73 -6.23
C TYR A 413 -9.39 31.16 -6.18
N PRO A 414 -9.84 31.64 -5.01
CA PRO A 414 -10.48 32.95 -4.89
C PRO A 414 -9.57 34.13 -5.27
N GLN A 415 -8.26 33.90 -5.33
CA GLN A 415 -7.25 34.91 -5.69
C GLN A 415 -6.99 34.98 -7.20
N GLU A 416 -7.52 34.04 -8.00
CA GLU A 416 -7.28 33.99 -9.45
C GLU A 416 -8.38 34.76 -10.19
N GLU A 417 -8.01 35.81 -10.91
CA GLU A 417 -8.97 36.60 -11.71
C GLU A 417 -9.41 35.87 -13.00
N ARG A 418 -8.65 34.87 -13.45
CA ARG A 418 -8.92 34.14 -14.69
C ARG A 418 -9.45 32.73 -14.40
N PRO A 419 -10.34 32.17 -15.24
CA PRO A 419 -10.86 30.83 -15.01
C PRO A 419 -9.73 29.79 -14.98
N VAL A 420 -9.77 28.91 -13.98
CA VAL A 420 -8.75 27.85 -13.81
C VAL A 420 -9.15 26.64 -14.67
N PRO A 421 -8.23 26.08 -15.48
CA PRO A 421 -8.53 24.88 -16.27
C PRO A 421 -8.83 23.67 -15.39
N PHE A 422 -9.69 22.78 -15.87
CA PHE A 422 -9.97 21.50 -15.21
C PHE A 422 -9.99 20.32 -16.18
N TRP A 423 -9.80 19.13 -15.62
CA TRP A 423 -9.90 17.86 -16.32
C TRP A 423 -11.17 17.13 -15.87
N LEU A 424 -11.97 16.67 -16.83
CA LEU A 424 -13.14 15.83 -16.60
C LEU A 424 -13.10 14.66 -17.59
N ASP A 425 -13.09 13.43 -17.10
CA ASP A 425 -13.03 12.21 -17.90
C ASP A 425 -14.07 12.17 -19.03
N THR A 426 -15.32 12.55 -18.77
CA THR A 426 -16.41 12.61 -19.76
C THR A 426 -16.04 13.39 -21.03
N LEU A 427 -15.26 14.47 -20.89
CA LEU A 427 -14.88 15.36 -21.98
C LEU A 427 -13.44 15.12 -22.48
N CYS A 428 -12.55 14.66 -21.59
CA CYS A 428 -11.12 14.51 -21.82
C CYS A 428 -10.69 13.08 -22.20
N VAL A 429 -11.51 12.07 -21.95
CA VAL A 429 -11.24 10.67 -22.33
C VAL A 429 -11.94 10.34 -23.65
N PRO A 430 -11.21 10.03 -24.74
CA PRO A 430 -11.81 9.71 -26.02
C PRO A 430 -12.78 8.53 -25.96
N ILE A 431 -13.88 8.59 -26.70
CA ILE A 431 -14.83 7.47 -26.79
C ILE A 431 -14.30 6.32 -27.64
N ARG A 432 -13.51 6.63 -28.68
CA ARG A 432 -12.89 5.62 -29.53
C ARG A 432 -12.00 4.70 -28.70
N ARG A 433 -12.35 3.40 -28.67
CA ARG A 433 -11.75 2.36 -27.81
C ARG A 433 -10.21 2.39 -27.75
N ARG A 434 -9.55 2.58 -28.90
CA ARG A 434 -8.08 2.65 -28.99
C ARG A 434 -7.49 3.79 -28.15
N PHE A 435 -8.04 5.00 -28.28
CA PHE A 435 -7.53 6.18 -27.56
C PHE A 435 -8.06 6.25 -26.13
N ARG A 436 -9.26 5.72 -25.88
CA ARG A 436 -9.81 5.53 -24.53
C ARG A 436 -8.84 4.76 -23.64
N ARG A 437 -8.33 3.63 -24.14
CA ARG A 437 -7.37 2.78 -23.44
C ARG A 437 -6.07 3.53 -23.10
N MET A 438 -5.56 4.35 -24.02
CA MET A 438 -4.37 5.19 -23.77
C MET A 438 -4.63 6.22 -22.67
N ALA A 439 -5.79 6.87 -22.68
CA ALA A 439 -6.16 7.82 -21.63
C ALA A 439 -6.27 7.14 -20.27
N ILE A 440 -6.93 5.97 -20.19
CA ILE A 440 -7.07 5.17 -18.96
C ILE A 440 -5.71 4.81 -18.37
N VAL A 441 -4.77 4.32 -19.20
CA VAL A 441 -3.42 3.97 -18.75
C VAL A 441 -2.67 5.20 -18.18
N ASN A 442 -2.94 6.39 -18.73
CA ASN A 442 -2.32 7.64 -18.30
C ASN A 442 -3.04 8.35 -17.14
N MET A 443 -4.24 7.91 -16.73
CA MET A 443 -5.05 8.57 -15.70
C MET A 443 -4.27 8.79 -14.40
N ALA A 444 -3.42 7.84 -14.00
CA ALA A 444 -2.61 7.98 -12.80
C ALA A 444 -1.73 9.25 -12.83
N GLN A 445 -1.11 9.56 -13.97
CA GLN A 445 -0.30 10.76 -14.11
C GLN A 445 -1.15 12.03 -14.15
N ILE A 446 -2.37 11.95 -14.68
CA ILE A 446 -3.31 13.06 -14.71
C ILE A 446 -3.73 13.45 -13.29
N TYR A 447 -4.06 12.50 -12.42
CA TYR A 447 -4.41 12.83 -11.03
C TYR A 447 -3.19 13.27 -10.21
N ARG A 448 -2.02 12.64 -10.42
CA ARG A 448 -0.79 12.99 -9.71
C ARG A 448 -0.30 14.41 -10.00
N ARG A 449 -0.54 14.92 -11.22
CA ARG A 449 -0.09 16.25 -11.66
C ARG A 449 -1.14 17.35 -11.51
N ALA A 450 -2.33 16.99 -11.03
CA ALA A 450 -3.37 17.94 -10.73
C ALA A 450 -2.99 18.70 -9.46
N ASP A 451 -3.16 20.01 -9.47
CA ASP A 451 -2.90 20.86 -8.30
C ASP A 451 -3.93 20.54 -7.19
N LYS A 452 -5.19 20.30 -7.59
CA LYS A 452 -6.28 19.86 -6.71
C LYS A 452 -7.13 18.79 -7.41
N VAL A 453 -7.70 17.89 -6.61
CA VAL A 453 -8.76 16.97 -7.05
C VAL A 453 -10.04 17.34 -6.31
N LEU A 454 -11.10 17.64 -7.06
CA LEU A 454 -12.42 17.99 -6.53
C LEU A 454 -13.36 16.79 -6.66
N VAL A 455 -13.83 16.29 -5.54
CA VAL A 455 -14.76 15.15 -5.43
C VAL A 455 -16.20 15.63 -5.46
N LEU A 456 -16.98 15.07 -6.37
CA LEU A 456 -18.41 15.31 -6.52
C LEU A 456 -19.21 14.02 -6.29
N ASP A 457 -20.05 14.01 -5.26
CA ASP A 457 -20.99 12.94 -4.95
C ASP A 457 -22.35 13.55 -4.56
N SER A 458 -23.43 12.96 -5.08
CA SER A 458 -24.79 13.46 -4.85
C SER A 458 -25.20 13.55 -3.38
N SER A 459 -24.69 12.70 -2.49
CA SER A 459 -25.01 12.77 -1.05
C SER A 459 -24.29 13.90 -0.32
N LEU A 460 -23.07 14.23 -0.77
CA LEU A 460 -22.27 15.34 -0.24
C LEU A 460 -22.81 16.68 -0.72
N LEU A 461 -23.20 16.76 -1.99
CA LEU A 461 -23.80 17.95 -2.58
C LEU A 461 -25.15 18.34 -1.97
N GLN A 462 -25.79 17.45 -1.20
CA GLN A 462 -27.02 17.71 -0.44
C GLN A 462 -26.76 18.07 1.03
N ALA A 463 -25.54 17.90 1.52
CA ALA A 463 -25.16 18.23 2.89
C ALA A 463 -24.56 19.64 2.94
N SER A 464 -25.07 20.49 3.83
CA SER A 464 -24.49 21.81 4.09
C SER A 464 -23.46 21.69 5.20
N THR A 465 -22.29 22.30 5.02
CA THR A 465 -21.21 22.24 6.02
C THR A 465 -21.54 23.01 7.30
N THR A 466 -22.51 23.93 7.25
CA THR A 466 -22.96 24.74 8.38
C THR A 466 -24.24 24.21 9.02
N ALA A 467 -25.16 23.63 8.24
CA ALA A 467 -26.43 23.11 8.76
C ALA A 467 -26.39 21.63 9.15
N SER A 468 -25.45 20.84 8.63
CA SER A 468 -25.31 19.42 8.97
C SER A 468 -24.31 19.21 10.11
N PRO A 469 -24.58 18.32 11.09
CA PRO A 469 -23.66 17.92 12.13
C PRO A 469 -22.34 17.42 11.54
N PRO A 470 -21.17 17.79 12.12
CA PRO A 470 -19.88 17.37 11.59
C PRO A 470 -19.71 15.86 11.46
N LEU A 471 -20.22 15.08 12.41
CA LEU A 471 -20.23 13.61 12.32
C LEU A 471 -20.99 13.12 11.09
N GLU A 472 -22.15 13.71 10.78
CA GLU A 472 -22.96 13.33 9.62
C GLU A 472 -22.20 13.57 8.31
N LEU A 473 -21.43 14.67 8.20
CA LEU A 473 -20.58 14.94 7.02
C LEU A 473 -19.55 13.82 6.79
N HIS A 474 -18.92 13.34 7.86
CA HIS A 474 -17.92 12.26 7.80
C HIS A 474 -18.56 10.92 7.45
N VAL A 475 -19.72 10.62 8.05
CA VAL A 475 -20.47 9.40 7.74
C VAL A 475 -20.94 9.40 6.29
N ARG A 476 -21.53 10.50 5.79
CA ARG A 476 -21.95 10.64 4.39
C ARG A 476 -20.77 10.46 3.43
N LEU A 477 -19.60 11.01 3.75
CA LEU A 477 -18.40 10.80 2.95
C LEU A 477 -17.97 9.33 2.91
N MET A 478 -17.95 8.66 4.07
CA MET A 478 -17.59 7.24 4.14
C MET A 478 -18.60 6.34 3.40
N THR A 479 -19.90 6.65 3.47
CA THR A 479 -20.96 5.82 2.86
C THR A 479 -21.36 6.26 1.45
N SER A 480 -20.75 7.34 0.95
CA SER A 480 -20.97 7.90 -0.39
C SER A 480 -20.80 6.84 -1.49
N ARG A 481 -21.35 7.10 -2.67
CA ARG A 481 -21.14 6.21 -3.82
C ARG A 481 -19.70 6.30 -4.30
N TRP A 482 -19.15 7.51 -4.21
CA TRP A 482 -17.76 7.78 -4.50
C TRP A 482 -16.82 6.89 -3.68
N SER A 483 -17.00 6.73 -2.36
CA SER A 483 -16.10 5.92 -1.52
C SER A 483 -16.08 4.43 -1.87
N ARG A 484 -17.08 3.93 -2.61
CA ARG A 484 -17.29 2.50 -2.91
C ARG A 484 -16.87 2.08 -4.31
N ARG A 485 -16.28 2.97 -5.11
CA ARG A 485 -15.84 2.70 -6.48
C ARG A 485 -14.34 2.41 -6.56
N LEU A 486 -13.93 1.55 -7.50
CA LEU A 486 -12.52 1.20 -7.72
C LEU A 486 -11.67 2.45 -8.02
N TRP A 487 -12.03 3.17 -9.08
CA TRP A 487 -11.24 4.29 -9.59
C TRP A 487 -11.12 5.45 -8.61
N THR A 488 -12.15 5.74 -7.82
CA THR A 488 -12.15 6.87 -6.88
C THR A 488 -11.09 6.74 -5.78
N LEU A 489 -10.69 5.51 -5.41
CA LEU A 489 -9.55 5.28 -4.52
C LEU A 489 -8.25 5.80 -5.14
N HIS A 490 -8.06 5.45 -6.41
CA HIS A 490 -6.89 5.83 -7.19
C HIS A 490 -6.85 7.34 -7.43
N GLU A 491 -8.00 7.97 -7.66
CA GLU A 491 -8.14 9.43 -7.77
C GLU A 491 -7.79 10.13 -6.46
N ALA A 492 -8.22 9.57 -5.32
CA ALA A 492 -7.94 10.11 -3.99
C ALA A 492 -6.47 9.97 -3.56
N ILE A 493 -5.87 8.78 -3.74
CA ILE A 493 -4.50 8.48 -3.29
C ILE A 493 -3.43 9.21 -4.12
N LEU A 494 -3.74 9.52 -5.38
CA LEU A 494 -2.82 10.21 -6.28
C LEU A 494 -2.94 11.73 -6.17
N ALA A 495 -4.03 12.26 -5.62
CA ALA A 495 -4.20 13.68 -5.39
C ALA A 495 -3.12 14.23 -4.45
N GLU A 496 -2.48 15.33 -4.84
CA GLU A 496 -1.65 16.11 -3.92
C GLU A 496 -2.53 16.83 -2.88
N GLN A 497 -3.63 17.43 -3.36
CA GLN A 497 -4.66 18.04 -2.52
C GLN A 497 -6.05 17.55 -2.92
N LEU A 498 -6.78 16.98 -1.95
CA LEU A 498 -8.11 16.40 -2.16
C LEU A 498 -9.19 17.25 -1.48
N TYR A 499 -10.17 17.69 -2.26
CA TYR A 499 -11.31 18.51 -1.83
C TYR A 499 -12.61 17.75 -2.05
N TYR A 500 -13.54 17.87 -1.11
CA TYR A 500 -14.89 17.32 -1.19
C TYR A 500 -15.89 18.47 -1.32
N GLN A 501 -16.66 18.49 -2.41
CA GLN A 501 -17.69 19.50 -2.61
C GLN A 501 -18.95 19.15 -1.81
N PHE A 502 -19.33 20.03 -0.89
CA PHE A 502 -20.62 20.02 -0.19
C PHE A 502 -21.58 21.02 -0.85
N ALA A 503 -22.81 21.12 -0.33
CA ALA A 503 -23.84 21.99 -0.89
C ALA A 503 -23.41 23.47 -0.98
N ASP A 504 -22.63 23.94 -0.01
CA ASP A 504 -22.26 25.34 0.17
C ASP A 504 -20.78 25.63 -0.12
N ARG A 505 -19.86 24.69 0.13
CA ARG A 505 -18.41 24.90 -0.09
C ARG A 505 -17.63 23.61 -0.27
N ALA A 506 -16.44 23.71 -0.85
CA ALA A 506 -15.48 22.60 -0.91
C ALA A 506 -14.57 22.58 0.33
N LEU A 507 -14.39 21.41 0.93
CA LEU A 507 -13.55 21.23 2.11
C LEU A 507 -12.49 20.15 1.89
N THR A 508 -11.30 20.38 2.40
CA THR A 508 -10.29 19.33 2.58
C THR A 508 -10.63 18.48 3.80
N ARG A 509 -10.04 17.29 3.88
CA ARG A 509 -10.09 16.45 5.10
C ARG A 509 -9.61 17.20 6.35
N GLY A 510 -8.53 17.98 6.24
CA GLY A 510 -8.01 18.77 7.35
C GLY A 510 -9.05 19.74 7.91
N GLN A 511 -9.73 20.46 7.01
CA GLN A 511 -10.81 21.37 7.37
C GLN A 511 -12.04 20.64 7.93
N LEU A 512 -12.43 19.49 7.38
CA LEU A 512 -13.51 18.66 7.94
C LEU A 512 -13.21 18.24 9.38
N CYS A 513 -11.97 17.79 9.64
CA CYS A 513 -11.51 17.45 10.98
C CYS A 513 -11.53 18.67 11.90
N ASP A 514 -11.06 19.84 11.43
CA ASP A 514 -11.03 21.07 12.21
C ASP A 514 -12.44 21.57 12.57
N ILE A 515 -13.41 21.51 11.65
CA ILE A 515 -14.81 21.86 11.92
C ILE A 515 -15.37 21.00 13.05
N TRP A 516 -15.10 19.70 13.00
CA TRP A 516 -15.58 18.78 14.03
C TRP A 516 -14.91 19.00 15.38
N LEU A 517 -13.58 19.18 15.38
CA LEU A 517 -12.82 19.50 16.58
C LEU A 517 -13.32 20.81 17.22
N LYS A 518 -13.56 21.85 16.42
CA LYS A 518 -14.13 23.12 16.89
C LYS A 518 -15.50 22.92 17.52
N SER A 519 -16.39 22.14 16.88
CA SER A 519 -17.71 21.81 17.44
C SER A 519 -17.59 21.14 18.82
N LEU A 520 -16.72 20.13 18.97
CA LEU A 520 -16.51 19.46 20.25
C LEU A 520 -15.90 20.36 21.33
N LEU A 521 -15.01 21.27 20.95
CA LEU A 521 -14.34 22.19 21.87
C LEU A 521 -15.22 23.38 22.25
N SER A 522 -16.10 23.85 21.36
CA SER A 522 -17.06 24.93 21.64
C SER A 522 -18.06 24.54 22.73
N CYS A 523 -18.43 23.27 22.82
CA CYS A 523 -19.21 22.71 23.93
C CYS A 523 -18.50 22.77 25.31
N ARG A 524 -17.27 23.32 25.40
CA ARG A 524 -16.56 23.58 26.67
C ARG A 524 -16.84 24.95 27.27
N GLN A 525 -17.48 25.88 26.56
CA GLN A 525 -17.92 27.16 27.12
C GLN A 525 -19.46 27.21 27.07
N PRO A 526 -20.16 27.16 28.21
CA PRO A 526 -21.60 27.32 28.23
C PRO A 526 -21.95 28.81 28.20
N ASP A 527 -22.17 29.35 27.02
CA ASP A 527 -22.74 30.69 26.85
C ASP A 527 -24.27 30.56 26.93
N SER A 528 -24.89 31.37 27.77
CA SER A 528 -26.32 31.32 28.11
C SER A 528 -27.30 31.73 26.98
N SER A 529 -26.87 31.78 25.72
CA SER A 529 -27.66 32.28 24.57
C SER A 529 -27.93 31.28 23.45
N GLY A 530 -27.42 30.04 23.52
CA GLY A 530 -27.90 28.95 22.65
C GLY A 530 -27.66 29.10 21.13
N SER A 531 -26.84 30.05 20.69
CA SER A 531 -26.43 30.19 19.29
C SER A 531 -24.91 29.99 19.15
N CYS A 532 -24.50 28.81 18.69
CA CYS A 532 -23.10 28.53 18.37
C CYS A 532 -22.80 29.05 16.95
N GLU A 533 -22.44 30.33 16.83
CA GLU A 533 -21.85 30.84 15.59
C GLU A 533 -20.39 30.36 15.50
N VAL A 534 -20.17 29.28 14.75
CA VAL A 534 -18.83 28.83 14.40
C VAL A 534 -18.23 29.87 13.45
N SER A 535 -17.34 30.73 13.95
CA SER A 535 -16.59 31.71 13.15
C SER A 535 -16.06 31.09 11.85
N ASP A 536 -16.43 31.67 10.70
CA ASP A 536 -16.08 31.24 9.34
C ASP A 536 -14.57 31.22 9.04
N GLN A 537 -13.74 31.82 9.90
CA GLN A 537 -12.29 31.76 9.73
C GLN A 537 -11.73 30.37 10.13
N LEU A 538 -11.39 29.58 9.12
CA LEU A 538 -10.69 28.29 9.21
C LEU A 538 -9.22 28.48 9.63
N THR A 539 -8.96 29.07 10.79
CA THR A 539 -7.61 29.10 11.38
C THR A 539 -7.23 27.72 11.92
N PRO A 540 -6.03 27.18 11.63
CA PRO A 540 -5.56 25.91 12.15
C PRO A 540 -5.57 25.87 13.69
N ILE A 541 -6.07 24.79 14.28
CA ILE A 541 -6.08 24.58 15.73
C ILE A 541 -4.64 24.29 16.21
N ARG A 542 -4.22 24.88 17.34
CA ARG A 542 -2.91 24.59 17.98
C ARG A 542 -2.76 23.08 18.27
N ASP A 543 -1.56 22.54 18.10
CA ASP A 543 -1.30 21.08 18.18
C ASP A 543 -1.77 20.41 19.48
N GLU A 544 -1.59 21.07 20.63
CA GLU A 544 -2.03 20.51 21.91
C GLU A 544 -3.56 20.44 22.03
N THR A 545 -4.26 21.47 21.56
CA THR A 545 -5.74 21.50 21.51
C THR A 545 -6.28 20.45 20.53
N ARG A 546 -5.56 20.22 19.42
CA ARG A 546 -5.86 19.18 18.44
C ARG A 546 -5.74 17.77 19.04
N LYS A 547 -4.70 17.50 19.84
CA LYS A 547 -4.52 16.21 20.52
C LYS A 547 -5.68 15.89 21.47
N VAL A 548 -6.14 16.88 22.24
CA VAL A 548 -7.28 16.72 23.16
C VAL A 548 -8.58 16.46 22.40
N GLY A 549 -8.88 17.27 21.37
CA GLY A 549 -10.09 17.07 20.59
C GLY A 549 -10.10 15.73 19.82
N LEU A 550 -8.94 15.25 19.35
CA LEU A 550 -8.81 13.91 18.75
C LEU A 550 -9.10 12.80 19.76
N ARG A 551 -8.68 12.93 21.01
CA ARG A 551 -9.03 11.95 22.06
C ARG A 551 -10.53 11.88 22.28
N ILE A 552 -11.21 13.03 22.35
CA ILE A 552 -12.67 13.08 22.49
C ILE A 552 -13.34 12.41 21.28
N LEU A 553 -12.89 12.70 20.06
CA LEU A 553 -13.40 12.05 18.85
C LEU A 553 -13.25 10.54 18.89
N PHE A 554 -12.09 10.03 19.30
CA PHE A 554 -11.84 8.60 19.36
C PHE A 554 -12.55 7.88 20.52
N SER A 555 -13.16 8.62 21.45
CA SER A 555 -13.99 8.05 22.51
C SER A 555 -15.41 7.70 22.07
N ASP A 556 -15.93 8.36 21.03
CA ASP A 556 -17.22 8.02 20.42
C ASP A 556 -17.04 6.89 19.39
N PRO A 557 -17.74 5.74 19.51
CA PRO A 557 -17.57 4.61 18.60
C PRO A 557 -17.90 4.94 17.14
N VAL A 558 -18.94 5.74 16.90
CA VAL A 558 -19.40 6.13 15.57
C VAL A 558 -18.36 7.05 14.93
N ALA A 559 -17.86 8.01 15.71
CA ALA A 559 -16.85 8.94 15.27
C ALA A 559 -15.52 8.26 14.99
N ARG A 560 -15.07 7.39 15.88
CA ARG A 560 -13.88 6.54 15.73
C ARG A 560 -13.96 5.73 14.44
N GLN A 561 -15.11 5.15 14.11
CA GLN A 561 -15.31 4.38 12.88
C GLN A 561 -15.15 5.26 11.63
N ALA A 562 -15.88 6.38 11.55
CA ALA A 562 -15.82 7.31 10.42
C ALA A 562 -14.41 7.90 10.23
N PHE A 563 -13.74 8.23 11.34
CA PHE A 563 -12.40 8.80 11.32
C PHE A 563 -11.33 7.77 10.92
N ASN A 564 -11.43 6.53 11.41
CA ASN A 564 -10.50 5.46 11.05
C ASN A 564 -10.53 5.18 9.55
N TRP A 565 -11.71 5.19 8.92
CA TRP A 565 -11.83 5.02 7.47
C TRP A 565 -11.09 6.14 6.71
N LEU A 566 -11.29 7.39 7.10
CA LEU A 566 -10.57 8.53 6.50
C LEU A 566 -9.06 8.40 6.66
N PHE A 567 -8.60 7.98 7.84
CA PHE A 567 -7.18 7.81 8.11
C PHE A 567 -6.53 6.70 7.27
N GLN A 568 -7.28 5.66 6.87
CA GLN A 568 -6.76 4.64 5.95
C GLN A 568 -6.37 5.25 4.59
N LEU A 569 -7.08 6.29 4.11
CA LEU A 569 -6.72 7.00 2.88
C LEU A 569 -5.40 7.78 3.04
N GLU A 570 -5.11 8.32 4.23
CA GLU A 570 -3.85 9.03 4.53
C GLU A 570 -2.63 8.12 4.70
N ARG A 571 -2.83 6.86 5.12
CA ARG A 571 -1.70 5.91 5.22
C ARG A 571 -0.95 5.80 3.88
N PHE A 572 -1.61 6.07 2.76
CA PHE A 572 -0.99 6.06 1.44
C PHE A 572 -0.09 7.27 1.15
N THR A 573 -0.29 8.43 1.78
CA THR A 573 0.51 9.63 1.51
C THR A 573 1.86 9.59 2.23
N GLY A 574 1.93 8.91 3.39
CA GLY A 574 3.16 8.73 4.17
C GLY A 574 3.98 7.48 3.82
N MET A 575 3.48 6.60 2.94
CA MET A 575 4.19 5.39 2.52
C MET A 575 4.85 5.57 1.16
N ARG A 576 6.06 5.02 1.01
CA ARG A 576 6.71 4.92 -0.29
C ARG A 576 5.90 3.97 -1.19
N LYS A 577 5.38 4.50 -2.30
CA LYS A 577 4.64 3.74 -3.31
C LYS A 577 5.61 2.82 -4.05
N ASN A 578 5.67 1.54 -3.66
CA ASN A 578 6.51 0.51 -4.25
C ASN A 578 5.69 -0.77 -4.47
N ALA A 579 6.12 -1.61 -5.39
CA ALA A 579 5.56 -2.94 -5.64
C ALA A 579 6.00 -3.99 -4.57
N ASP A 580 5.83 -3.67 -3.28
CA ASP A 580 6.19 -4.55 -2.17
C ASP A 580 4.99 -5.03 -1.33
N ALA A 581 5.20 -6.06 -0.53
CA ALA A 581 4.16 -6.69 0.28
C ALA A 581 3.47 -5.71 1.27
N ALA A 582 4.20 -4.70 1.77
CA ALA A 582 3.67 -3.78 2.77
C ALA A 582 2.70 -2.78 2.15
N PHE A 583 3.05 -2.20 1.00
CA PHE A 583 2.15 -1.31 0.27
C PHE A 583 0.97 -2.09 -0.33
N MET A 584 1.23 -3.26 -0.90
CA MET A 584 0.19 -4.15 -1.43
C MET A 584 -0.88 -4.49 -0.39
N ARG A 585 -0.47 -4.77 0.86
CA ARG A 585 -1.40 -5.03 1.97
C ARG A 585 -2.37 -3.86 2.18
N VAL A 586 -1.88 -2.63 2.17
CA VAL A 586 -2.70 -1.43 2.38
C VAL A 586 -3.60 -1.17 1.17
N ALA A 587 -3.06 -1.31 -0.05
CA ALA A 587 -3.84 -1.18 -1.28
C ALA A 587 -4.99 -2.19 -1.36
N LEU A 588 -4.73 -3.48 -1.10
CA LEU A 588 -5.75 -4.54 -1.13
C LEU A 588 -6.83 -4.31 -0.06
N ASN A 589 -6.44 -3.97 1.17
CA ASN A 589 -7.40 -3.66 2.25
C ASN A 589 -8.35 -2.49 1.90
N ALA A 590 -7.85 -1.50 1.15
CA ALA A 590 -8.68 -0.37 0.69
C ALA A 590 -9.57 -0.70 -0.52
N LEU A 591 -9.25 -1.78 -1.25
CA LEU A 591 -9.97 -2.23 -2.45
C LEU A 591 -11.06 -3.26 -2.17
N PHE A 592 -10.95 -4.07 -1.10
CA PHE A 592 -11.93 -5.13 -0.79
C PHE A 592 -13.39 -4.67 -0.71
N TRP A 593 -13.62 -3.40 -0.37
CA TRP A 593 -14.96 -2.83 -0.19
C TRP A 593 -15.46 -2.04 -1.40
N ARG A 594 -14.72 -2.09 -2.50
CA ARG A 594 -14.99 -1.32 -3.70
C ARG A 594 -15.55 -2.19 -4.80
N THR A 595 -16.19 -1.53 -5.75
CA THR A 595 -16.85 -2.14 -6.90
C THR A 595 -16.39 -1.47 -8.20
N THR A 596 -16.50 -2.19 -9.30
CA THR A 596 -16.21 -1.67 -10.65
C THR A 596 -17.27 -2.15 -11.63
N SER A 597 -17.59 -1.32 -12.62
CA SER A 597 -18.41 -1.71 -13.77
C SER A 597 -17.62 -2.50 -14.82
N TRP A 598 -16.28 -2.40 -14.78
CA TRP A 598 -15.38 -3.04 -15.73
C TRP A 598 -14.33 -3.87 -14.98
N PRO A 599 -14.47 -5.21 -14.92
CA PRO A 599 -13.54 -6.07 -14.17
C PRO A 599 -12.08 -5.97 -14.63
N GLY A 600 -11.84 -5.68 -15.92
CA GLY A 600 -10.49 -5.49 -16.47
C GLY A 600 -9.75 -4.25 -15.95
N ASP A 601 -10.44 -3.34 -15.27
CA ASP A 601 -9.83 -2.14 -14.70
C ASP A 601 -9.08 -2.43 -13.38
N GLU A 602 -9.37 -3.55 -12.72
CA GLU A 602 -8.78 -3.92 -11.42
C GLU A 602 -7.24 -3.92 -11.47
N ALA A 603 -6.68 -4.62 -12.45
CA ALA A 603 -5.23 -4.73 -12.61
C ALA A 603 -4.59 -3.37 -12.98
N ILE A 604 -5.25 -2.58 -13.82
CA ILE A 604 -4.73 -1.27 -14.26
C ILE A 604 -4.73 -0.28 -13.09
N CYS A 605 -5.83 -0.23 -12.33
CA CYS A 605 -5.99 0.62 -11.16
C CYS A 605 -4.94 0.27 -10.10
N LEU A 606 -4.77 -1.01 -9.77
CA LEU A 606 -3.77 -1.45 -8.81
C LEU A 606 -2.34 -1.17 -9.31
N ALA A 607 -2.04 -1.39 -10.59
CA ALA A 607 -0.76 -1.04 -11.19
C ALA A 607 -0.44 0.47 -11.11
N GLY A 608 -1.46 1.32 -11.26
CA GLY A 608 -1.34 2.77 -11.07
C GLY A 608 -1.02 3.16 -9.62
N LEU A 609 -1.63 2.50 -8.63
CA LEU A 609 -1.36 2.70 -7.21
C LEU A 609 0.06 2.27 -6.81
N LEU A 610 0.55 1.16 -7.38
CA LEU A 610 1.89 0.59 -7.15
C LEU A 610 3.01 1.31 -7.89
N ASP A 611 2.65 2.31 -8.68
CA ASP A 611 3.53 3.08 -9.55
C ASP A 611 4.34 2.27 -10.57
N LEU A 612 3.74 1.19 -11.11
CA LEU A 612 4.35 0.38 -12.17
C LEU A 612 4.63 1.20 -13.44
N GLU A 613 5.58 0.80 -14.27
CA GLU A 613 5.93 1.59 -15.45
C GLU A 613 4.82 1.64 -16.50
N LEU A 614 4.82 2.69 -17.34
CA LEU A 614 3.80 2.89 -18.37
C LEU A 614 3.66 1.67 -19.30
N GLY A 615 4.77 1.05 -19.69
CA GLY A 615 4.77 -0.15 -20.54
C GLY A 615 4.08 -1.35 -19.89
N GLN A 616 4.26 -1.54 -18.57
CA GLN A 616 3.57 -2.59 -17.82
C GLN A 616 2.07 -2.32 -17.74
N ARG A 617 1.66 -1.07 -17.47
CA ARG A 617 0.24 -0.68 -17.46
C ARG A 617 -0.40 -0.82 -18.84
N GLU A 618 0.31 -0.50 -19.91
CA GLU A 618 -0.16 -0.73 -21.29
C GLU A 618 -0.35 -2.20 -21.61
N LEU A 619 0.55 -3.07 -21.14
CA LEU A 619 0.42 -4.51 -21.29
C LEU A 619 -0.84 -5.01 -20.58
N LEU A 620 -1.02 -4.65 -19.31
CA LEU A 620 -2.21 -5.01 -18.53
C LEU A 620 -3.50 -4.54 -19.21
N ALA A 621 -3.50 -3.31 -19.72
CA ALA A 621 -4.65 -2.76 -20.41
C ALA A 621 -4.99 -3.52 -21.70
N LYS A 622 -3.99 -4.12 -22.38
CA LYS A 622 -4.16 -4.90 -23.63
C LYS A 622 -4.58 -6.34 -23.39
N THR A 623 -4.37 -6.88 -22.19
CA THR A 623 -4.72 -8.24 -21.79
C THR A 623 -6.18 -8.35 -21.34
N ASP A 624 -6.76 -9.55 -21.46
CA ASP A 624 -8.09 -9.84 -20.93
C ASP A 624 -8.12 -9.81 -19.40
N ALA A 625 -9.28 -9.49 -18.82
CA ALA A 625 -9.44 -9.27 -17.38
C ALA A 625 -8.94 -10.46 -16.53
N ALA A 626 -9.29 -11.68 -16.93
CA ALA A 626 -8.93 -12.91 -16.23
C ALA A 626 -7.40 -13.14 -16.12
N ASP A 627 -6.64 -12.66 -17.10
CA ASP A 627 -5.18 -12.82 -17.14
C ASP A 627 -4.44 -11.58 -16.64
N SER A 628 -5.06 -10.40 -16.72
CA SER A 628 -4.44 -9.14 -16.31
C SER A 628 -3.97 -9.15 -14.85
N LEU A 629 -4.78 -9.71 -13.93
CA LEU A 629 -4.38 -9.86 -12.52
C LEU A 629 -3.23 -10.86 -12.37
N LYS A 630 -3.23 -11.98 -13.12
CA LYS A 630 -2.11 -12.94 -13.08
C LYS A 630 -0.81 -12.28 -13.51
N ILE A 631 -0.83 -11.54 -14.63
CA ILE A 631 0.34 -10.80 -15.12
C ILE A 631 0.80 -9.77 -14.08
N LEU A 632 -0.13 -9.02 -13.50
CA LEU A 632 0.18 -8.03 -12.46
C LEU A 632 0.87 -8.71 -11.27
N PHE A 633 0.23 -9.70 -10.64
CA PHE A 633 0.76 -10.38 -9.45
C PHE A 633 2.10 -11.07 -9.73
N MET A 634 2.30 -11.62 -10.92
CA MET A 634 3.56 -12.24 -11.33
C MET A 634 4.69 -11.24 -11.62
N SER A 635 4.35 -9.98 -11.85
CA SER A 635 5.31 -8.88 -12.03
C SER A 635 5.77 -8.23 -10.72
N LEU A 636 5.15 -8.57 -9.58
CA LEU A 636 5.49 -8.00 -8.28
C LEU A 636 6.67 -8.74 -7.64
N ASP A 637 7.52 -7.99 -6.95
CA ASP A 637 8.66 -8.54 -6.20
C ASP A 637 8.20 -9.42 -5.04
N SER A 638 7.14 -9.00 -4.36
CA SER A 638 6.54 -9.75 -3.26
C SER A 638 5.08 -9.37 -3.06
N VAL A 639 4.32 -10.28 -2.47
CA VAL A 639 2.94 -10.10 -2.06
C VAL A 639 2.81 -10.41 -0.56
N PRO A 640 1.85 -9.81 0.15
CA PRO A 640 1.55 -10.20 1.52
C PRO A 640 1.12 -11.67 1.61
N LEU A 641 1.75 -12.45 2.51
CA LEU A 641 1.49 -13.89 2.68
C LEU A 641 0.01 -14.22 2.94
N ASP A 642 -0.71 -13.31 3.60
CA ASP A 642 -2.14 -13.50 3.94
C ASP A 642 -3.04 -13.65 2.71
N ILE A 643 -2.54 -13.38 1.50
CA ILE A 643 -3.29 -13.56 0.26
C ILE A 643 -3.71 -15.01 0.04
N LEU A 644 -2.98 -15.96 0.65
CA LEU A 644 -3.34 -17.38 0.67
C LEU A 644 -4.62 -17.65 1.48
N PHE A 645 -4.87 -16.85 2.50
CA PHE A 645 -5.97 -17.01 3.44
C PHE A 645 -7.13 -16.05 3.16
N ALA A 646 -6.92 -15.07 2.28
CA ALA A 646 -7.98 -14.20 1.81
C ALA A 646 -9.11 -15.02 1.17
N ASN A 647 -10.33 -14.82 1.68
CA ASN A 647 -11.54 -15.49 1.21
C ASN A 647 -12.06 -14.87 -0.11
N LEU A 648 -11.26 -15.00 -1.18
CA LEU A 648 -11.53 -14.46 -2.51
C LEU A 648 -11.76 -15.57 -3.54
N PRO A 649 -12.53 -15.32 -4.62
CA PRO A 649 -12.55 -16.19 -5.79
C PRO A 649 -11.13 -16.32 -6.32
N ARG A 650 -10.74 -17.53 -6.71
CA ARG A 650 -9.38 -17.83 -7.13
C ARG A 650 -9.33 -18.19 -8.60
N SER A 651 -8.16 -18.00 -9.21
CA SER A 651 -7.88 -18.60 -10.51
C SER A 651 -7.99 -20.12 -10.42
N HIS A 652 -8.56 -20.74 -11.45
CA HIS A 652 -8.60 -22.21 -11.58
C HIS A 652 -7.36 -22.77 -12.29
N ASP A 653 -6.50 -21.90 -12.83
CA ASP A 653 -5.30 -22.31 -13.53
C ASP A 653 -4.25 -22.88 -12.56
N LEU A 654 -3.69 -24.02 -12.94
CA LEU A 654 -2.63 -24.69 -12.20
C LEU A 654 -1.41 -23.76 -12.02
N GLY A 655 -0.89 -23.66 -10.80
CA GLY A 655 0.21 -22.74 -10.43
C GLY A 655 -0.24 -21.32 -10.07
N PHE A 656 -1.45 -20.92 -10.44
CA PHE A 656 -1.99 -19.58 -10.17
C PHE A 656 -3.17 -19.57 -9.20
N SER A 657 -3.54 -20.71 -8.60
CA SER A 657 -4.68 -20.80 -7.67
C SER A 657 -4.55 -19.95 -6.40
N TRP A 658 -3.33 -19.52 -6.06
CA TRP A 658 -3.10 -18.56 -4.98
C TRP A 658 -3.49 -17.12 -5.36
N ILE A 659 -3.63 -16.81 -6.65
CA ILE A 659 -4.01 -15.49 -7.18
C ILE A 659 -5.53 -15.36 -7.15
N PRO A 660 -6.07 -14.28 -6.57
CA PRO A 660 -7.50 -14.02 -6.63
C PRO A 660 -7.92 -13.61 -8.06
N SER A 661 -9.08 -14.10 -8.52
CA SER A 661 -9.64 -13.69 -9.82
C SER A 661 -10.33 -12.32 -9.77
N THR A 662 -10.54 -11.79 -8.57
CA THR A 662 -10.91 -10.39 -8.31
C THR A 662 -10.35 -9.94 -6.96
N ILE A 663 -9.92 -8.69 -6.85
CA ILE A 663 -9.47 -8.05 -5.61
C ILE A 663 -10.56 -7.21 -4.94
N LEU A 664 -11.81 -7.32 -5.41
CA LEU A 664 -12.95 -6.50 -5.02
C LEU A 664 -14.07 -7.28 -4.34
N GLY A 665 -14.89 -6.55 -3.59
CA GLY A 665 -16.24 -6.95 -3.16
C GLY A 665 -16.34 -8.05 -2.11
N ARG A 666 -15.34 -8.27 -1.24
CA ARG A 666 -15.31 -9.40 -0.31
C ARG A 666 -14.79 -9.03 1.09
N GLY A 667 -15.72 -8.96 2.06
CA GLY A 667 -15.67 -9.68 3.35
C GLY A 667 -14.62 -9.33 4.43
N ARG A 668 -15.04 -9.44 5.71
CA ARG A 668 -14.20 -9.37 6.94
C ARG A 668 -13.00 -10.33 6.89
N ASP A 669 -13.16 -11.43 6.16
CA ASP A 669 -12.18 -12.51 6.02
C ASP A 669 -11.11 -12.27 4.94
N ALA A 670 -11.17 -11.15 4.22
CA ALA A 670 -10.15 -10.79 3.23
C ALA A 670 -9.05 -9.89 3.82
N PHE A 671 -9.23 -9.36 5.03
CA PHE A 671 -8.29 -8.38 5.60
C PHE A 671 -6.87 -8.94 5.77
N MET A 672 -5.92 -8.18 5.25
CA MET A 672 -4.50 -8.55 5.25
C MET A 672 -3.80 -7.92 6.44
N THR A 673 -3.29 -8.76 7.35
CA THR A 673 -2.74 -8.36 8.65
C THR A 673 -1.23 -8.53 8.73
N SER A 674 -0.69 -9.57 8.09
CA SER A 674 0.72 -9.93 8.06
C SER A 674 1.51 -9.01 7.13
N LEU A 675 2.70 -8.63 7.59
CA LEU A 675 3.72 -7.97 6.77
C LEU A 675 4.73 -8.96 6.18
N ARG A 676 4.53 -10.27 6.38
CA ARG A 676 5.45 -11.28 5.86
C ARG A 676 5.35 -11.34 4.33
N PRO A 677 6.46 -11.16 3.60
CA PRO A 677 6.46 -11.23 2.15
C PRO A 677 6.41 -12.69 1.68
N ALA A 678 5.70 -12.90 0.60
CA ALA A 678 5.69 -14.12 -0.19
C ALA A 678 6.03 -13.75 -1.65
N TYR A 679 6.67 -14.65 -2.37
CA TYR A 679 7.31 -14.40 -3.66
C TYR A 679 6.56 -15.16 -4.75
N PRO A 680 5.87 -14.47 -5.66
CA PRO A 680 5.15 -15.08 -6.79
C PRO A 680 6.09 -15.89 -7.70
N THR A 681 5.73 -17.12 -8.08
CA THR A 681 6.40 -17.97 -9.09
C THR A 681 5.41 -18.65 -10.03
N PRO A 682 5.84 -19.08 -11.25
CA PRO A 682 4.97 -19.82 -12.18
C PRO A 682 4.41 -21.11 -11.56
N GLU A 683 5.15 -21.69 -10.63
CA GLU A 683 4.77 -22.90 -9.90
C GLU A 683 3.91 -22.59 -8.67
N GLY A 684 3.75 -21.34 -8.22
CA GLY A 684 2.97 -21.02 -7.03
C GLY A 684 3.51 -19.84 -6.23
N LEU A 685 3.28 -19.84 -4.92
CA LEU A 685 3.74 -18.79 -4.03
C LEU A 685 4.81 -19.32 -3.05
N ARG A 686 6.01 -18.73 -3.06
CA ARG A 686 7.13 -19.12 -2.19
C ARG A 686 7.25 -18.21 -0.97
N PHE A 687 7.44 -18.76 0.23
CA PHE A 687 7.60 -17.96 1.45
C PHE A 687 8.34 -18.74 2.56
N THR A 688 8.69 -18.03 3.63
CA THR A 688 9.27 -18.62 4.86
C THR A 688 8.29 -18.40 6.01
N SER A 689 7.96 -19.45 6.77
CA SER A 689 7.05 -19.35 7.94
C SER A 689 7.55 -20.25 9.07
N PRO A 690 7.30 -19.91 10.36
CA PRO A 690 7.48 -20.85 11.46
C PRO A 690 6.64 -22.11 11.18
N GLY A 691 7.28 -23.27 11.22
CA GLY A 691 6.63 -24.57 10.97
C GLY A 691 5.79 -25.06 12.16
N PHE A 692 4.96 -26.08 11.93
CA PHE A 692 4.17 -26.75 12.97
C PHE A 692 4.94 -27.94 13.57
N ARG A 693 4.83 -28.14 14.89
CA ARG A 693 5.30 -29.36 15.57
C ARG A 693 4.10 -30.28 15.80
N LEU A 694 4.04 -31.39 15.08
CA LEU A 694 3.01 -32.43 15.31
C LEU A 694 3.36 -33.21 16.60
N ARG A 695 2.42 -33.29 17.54
CA ARG A 695 2.50 -34.15 18.74
C ARG A 695 1.64 -35.40 18.49
N GLY A 696 2.28 -36.52 18.17
CA GLY A 696 1.66 -37.84 18.02
C GLY A 696 2.69 -38.87 17.55
N LYS A 697 2.50 -40.16 17.85
CA LYS A 697 3.29 -41.26 17.27
C LYS A 697 2.86 -41.44 15.81
N VAL A 698 3.38 -40.62 14.92
CA VAL A 698 3.32 -40.88 13.47
C VAL A 698 4.72 -41.32 13.10
N GLU A 699 4.90 -42.55 12.65
CA GLU A 699 6.20 -43.05 12.18
C GLU A 699 6.40 -42.57 10.74
N PRO A 700 7.36 -41.67 10.46
CA PRO A 700 7.64 -41.24 9.11
C PRO A 700 8.34 -42.37 8.35
N VAL A 701 7.82 -42.74 7.19
CA VAL A 701 8.52 -43.64 6.26
C VAL A 701 9.44 -42.78 5.40
N LEU A 702 10.70 -43.20 5.23
CA LEU A 702 11.69 -42.54 4.37
C LEU A 702 11.80 -43.32 3.06
N ASN A 703 11.55 -42.66 1.93
CA ASN A 703 11.84 -43.22 0.61
C ASN A 703 12.37 -42.10 -0.31
N ASP A 704 13.51 -42.33 -0.98
CA ASP A 704 14.08 -41.43 -2.01
C ASP A 704 14.07 -39.92 -1.69
N ASN A 705 14.68 -39.51 -0.56
CA ASN A 705 14.75 -38.10 -0.10
C ASN A 705 13.38 -37.43 0.19
N ARG A 706 12.30 -38.20 0.29
CA ARG A 706 10.96 -37.72 0.65
C ARG A 706 10.55 -38.29 1.99
N VAL A 707 9.93 -37.46 2.81
CA VAL A 707 9.33 -37.88 4.07
C VAL A 707 7.83 -38.04 3.85
N TYR A 708 7.31 -39.22 4.21
CA TYR A 708 5.91 -39.60 4.09
C TYR A 708 5.26 -39.59 5.47
N LEU A 709 4.10 -38.95 5.57
CA LEU A 709 3.25 -38.97 6.76
C LEU A 709 1.82 -39.23 6.31
N GLU A 710 1.16 -40.19 6.94
CA GLU A 710 -0.27 -40.46 6.79
C GLU A 710 -0.99 -40.06 8.07
N TYR A 711 -2.02 -39.22 7.96
CA TYR A 711 -2.83 -38.81 9.11
C TYR A 711 -4.28 -38.55 8.66
N ASN A 712 -5.23 -39.23 9.29
CA ASN A 712 -6.67 -39.18 8.97
C ASN A 712 -6.98 -39.42 7.47
N GLY A 713 -6.33 -40.40 6.84
CA GLY A 713 -6.58 -40.76 5.44
C GLY A 713 -6.04 -39.76 4.41
N HIS A 714 -5.27 -38.76 4.85
CA HIS A 714 -4.59 -37.80 3.99
C HIS A 714 -3.08 -38.02 4.01
N TYR A 715 -2.45 -37.87 2.85
CA TYR A 715 -1.01 -38.01 2.66
C TYR A 715 -0.32 -36.65 2.67
N TYR A 716 0.74 -36.56 3.46
CA TYR A 716 1.54 -35.35 3.69
C TYR A 716 2.96 -35.61 3.19
N TYR A 717 3.50 -34.65 2.44
CA TYR A 717 4.79 -34.79 1.78
C TYR A 717 5.73 -33.66 2.19
N MET A 718 6.96 -33.99 2.58
CA MET A 718 7.99 -32.98 2.83
C MET A 718 9.18 -33.21 1.91
N VAL A 719 9.57 -32.16 1.18
CA VAL A 719 10.77 -32.15 0.32
C VAL A 719 11.80 -31.22 0.94
N PRO A 720 12.87 -31.75 1.56
CA PRO A 720 13.97 -30.93 2.04
C PRO A 720 14.82 -30.44 0.87
N ARG A 721 15.32 -29.20 0.96
CA ARG A 721 16.13 -28.60 -0.12
C ARG A 721 17.59 -29.10 -0.18
N ALA A 722 18.05 -29.88 0.80
CA ALA A 722 19.45 -30.30 0.90
C ALA A 722 19.64 -31.81 0.73
N LYS A 723 20.50 -32.23 -0.22
CA LYS A 723 21.07 -33.57 -0.30
C LYS A 723 22.19 -33.71 0.74
N LYS A 724 21.87 -33.96 2.01
CA LYS A 724 22.82 -34.57 2.95
C LYS A 724 22.08 -35.61 3.78
N HIS A 725 22.63 -36.82 3.79
CA HIS A 725 22.21 -37.90 4.68
C HIS A 725 22.41 -37.46 6.14
N VAL A 726 21.50 -37.90 7.02
CA VAL A 726 21.35 -37.58 8.46
C VAL A 726 20.44 -36.36 8.72
N PHE A 727 19.17 -36.64 8.98
CA PHE A 727 18.13 -35.66 9.30
C PHE A 727 17.98 -35.58 10.83
N GLU A 728 18.45 -34.49 11.45
CA GLU A 728 18.13 -34.16 12.84
C GLU A 728 16.99 -33.13 12.89
N TRP A 729 15.89 -33.46 13.58
CA TRP A 729 14.66 -32.67 13.70
C TRP A 729 14.80 -31.27 14.32
N LYS A 730 16.00 -30.92 14.81
CA LYS A 730 16.27 -29.66 15.53
C LYS A 730 16.50 -28.44 14.62
N TYR A 731 16.59 -28.61 13.29
CA TYR A 731 17.02 -27.55 12.35
C TYR A 731 15.93 -27.01 11.39
N LEU A 732 14.64 -27.14 11.73
CA LEU A 732 13.51 -26.72 10.86
C LEU A 732 13.28 -25.19 10.75
N GLU A 733 14.09 -24.35 11.38
CA GLU A 733 13.89 -22.88 11.38
C GLU A 733 14.23 -22.19 10.03
N SER A 734 14.77 -22.92 9.04
CA SER A 734 15.34 -22.32 7.82
C SER A 734 14.78 -22.83 6.48
N LEU A 735 13.56 -23.36 6.43
CA LEU A 735 12.97 -23.88 5.17
C LEU A 735 12.01 -22.89 4.50
N ASP A 736 12.22 -22.65 3.20
CA ASP A 736 11.27 -21.97 2.33
C ASP A 736 10.27 -22.99 1.76
N LEU A 737 8.97 -22.71 1.87
CA LEU A 737 7.89 -23.54 1.35
C LEU A 737 7.25 -22.88 0.13
N ALA A 738 6.78 -23.69 -0.82
CA ALA A 738 5.91 -23.27 -1.92
C ALA A 738 4.59 -24.04 -1.85
N VAL A 739 3.46 -23.35 -1.96
CA VAL A 739 2.12 -23.95 -1.84
C VAL A 739 1.35 -23.78 -3.14
N ILE A 740 0.81 -24.90 -3.65
CA ILE A 740 -0.18 -24.94 -4.72
C ILE A 740 -1.43 -25.56 -4.12
N LEU A 741 -2.55 -24.84 -4.11
CA LEU A 741 -3.82 -25.41 -3.65
C LEU A 741 -4.52 -26.06 -4.86
N PRO A 742 -4.73 -27.40 -4.86
CA PRO A 742 -5.37 -28.10 -5.97
C PRO A 742 -6.90 -27.93 -5.98
N THR A 743 -7.50 -27.51 -4.87
CA THR A 743 -8.96 -27.28 -4.73
C THR A 743 -9.25 -25.94 -4.03
N PRO A 744 -10.40 -25.28 -4.32
CA PRO A 744 -10.83 -24.10 -3.59
C PRO A 744 -11.10 -24.43 -2.12
N LEU A 745 -10.57 -23.62 -1.21
CA LEU A 745 -10.95 -23.63 0.20
C LEU A 745 -12.35 -23.02 0.34
N VAL A 746 -13.30 -23.79 0.85
CA VAL A 746 -14.59 -23.29 1.33
C VAL A 746 -14.79 -23.87 2.72
N TYR A 747 -15.07 -23.07 3.76
CA TYR A 747 -15.95 -23.35 4.92
C TYR A 747 -15.86 -22.26 6.02
N PRO A 748 -16.91 -22.06 6.86
CA PRO A 748 -16.98 -21.00 7.88
C PRO A 748 -16.37 -21.45 9.23
N GLY A 749 -15.74 -20.52 9.99
CA GLY A 749 -15.55 -20.67 11.46
C GLY A 749 -14.16 -20.44 12.08
N PHE A 750 -13.03 -20.54 11.35
CA PHE A 750 -11.62 -20.51 11.84
C PHE A 750 -11.29 -21.58 12.93
N THR A 751 -10.15 -22.25 13.07
CA THR A 751 -8.76 -22.20 12.56
C THR A 751 -8.20 -23.61 12.80
N PHE A 752 -7.56 -24.28 11.83
CA PHE A 752 -6.29 -25.02 12.00
C PHE A 752 -5.78 -25.47 10.63
N ALA A 753 -4.46 -25.36 10.49
CA ALA A 753 -3.73 -25.47 9.23
C ALA A 753 -3.41 -26.91 8.86
N ALA A 754 -3.49 -27.21 7.56
CA ALA A 754 -2.63 -28.18 6.90
C ALA A 754 -2.11 -27.53 5.62
N LEU A 755 -0.80 -27.28 5.58
CA LEU A 755 -0.13 -26.54 4.53
C LEU A 755 0.91 -27.46 3.89
N ILE A 756 0.52 -28.23 2.88
CA ILE A 756 1.45 -28.98 2.01
C ILE A 756 0.82 -29.19 0.62
N ALA A 757 1.56 -28.85 -0.44
CA ALA A 757 1.53 -29.61 -1.68
C ALA A 757 2.96 -29.82 -2.19
N VAL A 758 3.34 -31.08 -2.39
CA VAL A 758 4.57 -31.49 -3.09
C VAL A 758 4.15 -31.91 -4.49
N GLN A 759 4.71 -31.26 -5.51
CA GLN A 759 4.54 -31.71 -6.88
C GLN A 759 5.41 -32.94 -7.13
N GLY A 760 4.76 -34.07 -7.44
CA GLY A 760 5.42 -35.30 -7.87
C GLY A 760 4.78 -35.80 -9.16
N THR A 761 5.02 -35.11 -10.27
CA THR A 761 5.15 -35.60 -11.67
C THR A 761 4.84 -34.45 -12.63
N ALA A 762 5.69 -34.29 -13.64
CA ALA A 762 5.46 -33.36 -14.74
C ALA A 762 4.21 -33.76 -15.52
N LEU A 763 3.07 -33.11 -15.25
CA LEU A 763 2.00 -33.04 -16.22
C LEU A 763 2.36 -31.90 -17.19
N LYS A 764 2.72 -32.27 -18.42
CA LYS A 764 2.83 -31.31 -19.52
C LYS A 764 1.55 -30.45 -19.54
N PRO A 765 1.65 -29.12 -19.69
CA PRO A 765 0.47 -28.28 -19.82
C PRO A 765 -0.29 -28.70 -21.08
N GLN A 766 -1.35 -29.50 -20.92
CA GLN A 766 -2.33 -29.68 -21.96
C GLN A 766 -3.26 -28.46 -21.88
N ASN A 767 -3.21 -27.65 -22.94
CA ASN A 767 -4.03 -26.47 -23.19
C ASN A 767 -3.79 -25.23 -22.31
N THR A 768 -2.60 -24.63 -22.42
CA THR A 768 -2.49 -23.16 -22.50
C THR A 768 -2.53 -22.72 -23.97
N GLN A 769 -3.57 -23.12 -24.71
CA GLN A 769 -3.92 -22.42 -25.94
C GLN A 769 -4.65 -21.14 -25.49
N HIS A 770 -4.17 -19.98 -25.94
CA HIS A 770 -4.73 -18.63 -25.77
C HIS A 770 -4.02 -17.63 -24.83
N ASN A 771 -2.70 -17.66 -24.63
CA ASN A 771 -1.97 -16.39 -24.44
C ASN A 771 -0.44 -16.51 -24.66
N PRO A 772 0.13 -16.02 -25.77
CA PRO A 772 1.58 -16.11 -26.04
C PRO A 772 2.45 -15.31 -25.05
N TYR A 773 1.87 -14.39 -24.27
CA TYR A 773 2.60 -13.59 -23.29
C TYR A 773 2.75 -14.29 -21.93
N LEU A 774 1.76 -15.08 -21.50
CA LEU A 774 1.89 -15.94 -20.32
C LEU A 774 2.96 -17.02 -20.55
N ALA A 775 3.01 -17.60 -21.76
CA ALA A 775 4.07 -18.54 -22.13
C ALA A 775 5.48 -17.91 -22.06
N LYS A 776 5.65 -16.64 -22.45
CA LYS A 776 6.92 -15.90 -22.31
C LYS A 776 7.29 -15.58 -20.86
N LEU A 777 6.32 -15.29 -19.99
CA LEU A 777 6.55 -15.06 -18.55
C LEU A 777 6.86 -16.38 -17.80
N VAL A 778 6.32 -17.50 -18.28
CA VAL A 778 6.60 -18.86 -17.79
C VAL A 778 7.95 -19.37 -18.26
N THR A 779 8.40 -19.02 -19.48
CA THR A 779 9.71 -19.43 -20.02
C THR A 779 10.86 -18.48 -19.70
N SER A 780 10.59 -17.26 -19.19
CA SER A 780 11.61 -16.27 -18.80
C SER A 780 11.98 -16.29 -17.31
N ARG A 781 11.56 -17.33 -16.58
CA ARG A 781 12.14 -17.66 -15.28
C ARG A 781 12.94 -18.96 -15.42
N PRO A 782 14.24 -18.98 -15.05
CA PRO A 782 15.05 -20.17 -15.21
C PRO A 782 14.62 -21.20 -14.15
N THR A 783 13.76 -22.13 -14.56
CA THR A 783 13.68 -23.45 -13.95
C THR A 783 14.93 -24.21 -14.41
N SER A 784 15.79 -24.55 -13.47
CA SER A 784 16.90 -25.49 -13.68
C SER A 784 16.33 -26.80 -14.23
N VAL A 785 16.72 -27.19 -15.45
CA VAL A 785 16.41 -28.53 -15.97
C VAL A 785 17.68 -29.39 -15.95
N PRO A 786 17.62 -30.62 -15.41
CA PRO A 786 18.75 -31.55 -15.38
C PRO A 786 18.91 -32.35 -16.69
N VAL A 787 20.14 -32.82 -16.88
CA VAL A 787 20.62 -33.75 -17.91
C VAL A 787 19.93 -35.12 -17.81
N PRO A 788 19.60 -35.75 -18.95
CA PRO A 788 19.75 -37.20 -19.07
C PRO A 788 20.58 -37.62 -20.29
N THR A 789 21.61 -38.41 -20.02
CA THR A 789 22.45 -39.15 -20.96
C THR A 789 21.78 -40.41 -21.48
N GLY A 790 21.92 -40.72 -22.78
CA GLY A 790 21.86 -42.11 -23.29
C GLY A 790 21.22 -42.38 -24.67
N LEU A 791 22.01 -42.21 -25.74
CA LEU A 791 22.16 -43.03 -26.97
C LEU A 791 20.95 -43.77 -27.60
N SER A 792 20.64 -43.46 -28.87
CA SER A 792 20.95 -44.32 -30.03
C SER A 792 20.79 -43.58 -31.37
N HIS A 793 21.67 -43.92 -32.32
CA HIS A 793 21.89 -43.53 -33.73
C HIS A 793 20.65 -43.07 -34.56
N SER A 794 20.70 -42.24 -35.62
CA SER A 794 21.76 -41.72 -36.51
C SER A 794 21.23 -40.52 -37.35
N LEU A 795 22.16 -39.79 -37.98
CA LEU A 795 22.06 -38.91 -39.18
C LEU A 795 22.10 -37.37 -38.98
N ASP A 796 23.32 -36.87 -39.14
CA ASP A 796 23.78 -35.78 -40.03
C ASP A 796 23.22 -34.35 -39.89
N ALA A 797 24.04 -33.47 -39.30
CA ALA A 797 24.01 -32.01 -39.41
C ALA A 797 25.39 -31.43 -38.97
N SER A 798 26.45 -31.83 -39.66
CA SER A 798 27.86 -31.70 -39.22
C SER A 798 28.51 -30.30 -39.43
N SER A 799 27.82 -29.18 -39.16
CA SER A 799 28.50 -27.86 -39.28
C SER A 799 28.16 -26.74 -38.30
N LEU A 800 27.32 -26.95 -37.27
CA LEU A 800 26.95 -25.84 -36.36
C LEU A 800 26.82 -26.28 -34.89
N MET A 801 27.85 -26.88 -34.29
CA MET A 801 27.97 -26.98 -32.82
C MET A 801 29.44 -26.98 -32.38
N SER A 802 29.89 -25.88 -31.76
CA SER A 802 30.88 -25.93 -30.68
C SER A 802 30.80 -24.64 -29.86
N ALA A 803 30.25 -24.76 -28.65
CA ALA A 803 30.53 -23.95 -27.47
C ALA A 803 29.78 -24.62 -26.31
N GLU A 804 30.42 -25.60 -25.67
CA GLU A 804 29.99 -26.09 -24.35
C GLU A 804 30.10 -24.92 -23.37
N GLU A 805 29.01 -24.59 -22.65
CA GLU A 805 29.07 -23.65 -21.52
C GLU A 805 29.88 -24.29 -20.38
N LYS A 806 31.15 -23.92 -20.27
CA LYS A 806 31.98 -24.21 -19.09
C LYS A 806 31.42 -23.45 -17.88
N GLU A 807 31.35 -24.10 -16.72
CA GLU A 807 31.10 -23.38 -15.47
C GLU A 807 32.25 -22.38 -15.21
N PRO A 808 31.96 -21.11 -14.87
CA PRO A 808 32.98 -20.10 -14.66
C PRO A 808 33.87 -20.46 -13.46
N LEU A 809 35.18 -20.43 -13.66
CA LEU A 809 36.17 -20.58 -12.60
C LEU A 809 36.10 -19.37 -11.66
N LEU A 810 35.80 -19.59 -10.38
CA LEU A 810 35.75 -18.55 -9.37
C LEU A 810 36.73 -18.87 -8.25
N ASN A 811 37.60 -17.93 -7.89
CA ASN A 811 38.42 -18.08 -6.69
C ASN A 811 37.53 -18.08 -5.45
N ALA A 812 37.76 -19.03 -4.54
CA ALA A 812 37.02 -19.10 -3.29
C ALA A 812 37.41 -17.94 -2.35
N ASN A 813 36.58 -16.88 -2.33
CA ASN A 813 36.75 -15.75 -1.41
C ASN A 813 35.52 -15.55 -0.50
N PRO A 814 35.34 -16.41 0.53
CA PRO A 814 34.18 -16.36 1.40
C PRO A 814 34.10 -15.08 2.23
N THR A 815 35.21 -14.37 2.45
CA THR A 815 35.24 -13.11 3.19
C THR A 815 34.56 -11.99 2.40
N LEU A 816 34.87 -11.86 1.10
CA LEU A 816 34.24 -10.90 0.20
C LEU A 816 32.72 -11.15 0.08
N GLN A 817 32.32 -12.41 -0.08
CA GLN A 817 30.91 -12.80 -0.15
C GLN A 817 30.17 -12.52 1.18
N LYS A 818 30.79 -12.78 2.33
CA LYS A 818 30.23 -12.49 3.66
C LYS A 818 30.09 -10.98 3.91
N TYR A 819 31.07 -10.18 3.50
CA TYR A 819 31.02 -8.72 3.60
C TYR A 819 29.81 -8.14 2.87
N TYR A 820 29.59 -8.52 1.60
CA TYR A 820 28.45 -8.07 0.81
C TYR A 820 27.10 -8.69 1.22
N ALA A 821 27.11 -9.82 1.93
CA ALA A 821 25.90 -10.42 2.50
C ALA A 821 25.47 -9.79 3.83
N SER A 822 26.35 -9.04 4.51
CA SER A 822 26.11 -8.47 5.83
C SER A 822 24.93 -7.49 5.85
N LEU A 823 24.21 -7.46 6.98
CA LEU A 823 23.04 -6.58 7.17
C LEU A 823 23.45 -5.09 7.10
N GLU A 824 24.61 -4.75 7.65
CA GLU A 824 25.17 -3.39 7.65
C GLU A 824 25.42 -2.91 6.21
N SER A 825 26.15 -3.67 5.38
CA SER A 825 26.37 -3.33 3.96
C SER A 825 25.06 -3.20 3.21
N ARG A 826 24.10 -4.09 3.47
CA ARG A 826 22.79 -4.07 2.79
C ARG A 826 21.94 -2.86 3.16
N ILE A 827 21.96 -2.42 4.41
CA ILE A 827 21.18 -1.27 4.87
C ILE A 827 21.89 0.03 4.45
N GLY A 828 23.20 0.14 4.66
CA GLY A 828 23.98 1.34 4.35
C GLY A 828 23.91 1.74 2.86
N TYR A 829 24.28 0.83 1.96
CA TYR A 829 24.29 1.10 0.51
C TYR A 829 22.89 1.38 -0.04
N ARG A 830 21.85 0.72 0.49
CA ARG A 830 20.46 0.90 0.03
C ARG A 830 19.83 2.20 0.53
N LEU A 831 20.11 2.60 1.78
CA LEU A 831 19.50 3.77 2.39
C LEU A 831 20.12 5.09 1.88
N PHE A 832 21.43 5.10 1.62
CA PHE A 832 22.15 6.34 1.29
C PHE A 832 22.64 6.45 -0.16
N LEU A 833 22.96 5.34 -0.82
CA LEU A 833 23.58 5.34 -2.16
C LEU A 833 22.68 4.72 -3.25
N GLY A 834 21.44 4.39 -2.92
CA GLY A 834 20.49 3.80 -3.88
C GLY A 834 21.00 2.50 -4.52
N ASP A 835 21.74 1.68 -3.75
CA ASP A 835 22.45 0.47 -4.19
C ASP A 835 23.71 0.67 -5.06
N THR A 836 24.08 1.91 -5.36
CA THR A 836 25.39 2.28 -5.92
C THR A 836 26.49 2.12 -4.86
N ARG A 837 27.71 1.77 -5.27
CA ARG A 837 28.80 1.40 -4.36
C ARG A 837 30.14 2.00 -4.77
N HIS A 838 30.10 3.29 -5.08
CA HIS A 838 31.29 4.09 -5.31
C HIS A 838 31.07 5.50 -4.77
N PHE A 839 32.16 6.25 -4.57
CA PHE A 839 32.09 7.64 -4.16
C PHE A 839 31.49 8.54 -5.26
N GLY A 840 30.81 9.60 -4.85
CA GLY A 840 30.31 10.65 -5.75
C GLY A 840 31.36 11.72 -5.99
N TYR A 841 31.32 12.33 -7.18
CA TYR A 841 32.19 13.44 -7.56
C TYR A 841 31.49 14.77 -7.26
N TYR A 842 32.09 15.60 -6.41
CA TYR A 842 31.60 16.92 -6.02
C TYR A 842 32.54 18.03 -6.55
N PRO A 843 32.02 19.20 -6.97
CA PRO A 843 32.88 20.35 -7.30
C PRO A 843 33.77 20.73 -6.12
N SER A 844 35.02 21.17 -6.36
CA SER A 844 35.99 21.51 -5.29
C SER A 844 35.49 22.60 -4.33
N SER A 845 34.54 23.44 -4.76
CA SER A 845 33.90 24.47 -3.93
C SER A 845 32.75 23.95 -3.05
N SER A 846 32.33 22.70 -3.23
CA SER A 846 31.17 22.15 -2.52
C SER A 846 31.60 21.48 -1.22
N SER A 847 31.02 21.92 -0.11
CA SER A 847 31.15 21.25 1.20
C SER A 847 29.90 20.43 1.56
N TRP A 848 28.85 20.47 0.73
CA TRP A 848 27.55 19.86 1.04
C TRP A 848 27.31 18.58 0.23
N PRO A 849 26.92 17.46 0.87
CA PRO A 849 26.84 16.15 0.20
C PRO A 849 25.54 15.90 -0.59
N PHE A 850 24.53 16.76 -0.50
CA PHE A 850 23.24 16.55 -1.16
C PHE A 850 23.04 17.48 -2.37
N PRO A 851 22.41 17.00 -3.47
CA PRO A 851 21.86 15.65 -3.65
C PRO A 851 22.92 14.61 -4.04
N ILE A 852 22.94 13.46 -3.34
CA ILE A 852 23.94 12.39 -3.52
C ILE A 852 23.89 11.77 -4.92
N ASN A 853 22.68 11.55 -5.45
CA ASN A 853 22.50 10.91 -6.76
C ASN A 853 23.19 11.70 -7.89
N GLY A 854 23.21 13.03 -7.81
CA GLY A 854 23.88 13.88 -8.80
C GLY A 854 25.39 13.66 -8.78
N ALA A 855 25.99 13.65 -7.59
CA ALA A 855 27.42 13.39 -7.42
C ALA A 855 27.81 11.97 -7.89
N LEU A 856 26.96 10.97 -7.66
CA LEU A 856 27.20 9.61 -8.17
C LEU A 856 27.23 9.58 -9.71
N ARG A 857 26.27 10.23 -10.38
CA ARG A 857 26.28 10.33 -11.87
C ARG A 857 27.51 11.10 -12.37
N ALA A 858 27.93 12.16 -11.68
CA ALA A 858 29.11 12.92 -12.03
C ALA A 858 30.40 12.09 -11.93
N MET A 859 30.52 11.17 -10.97
CA MET A 859 31.68 10.26 -10.90
C MET A 859 31.71 9.27 -12.08
N GLU A 860 30.54 8.74 -12.47
CA GLU A 860 30.44 7.87 -13.65
C GLU A 860 30.78 8.63 -14.94
N GLU A 861 30.43 9.92 -15.01
CA GLU A 861 30.85 10.81 -16.08
C GLU A 861 32.38 11.00 -16.12
N GLN A 862 33.04 11.17 -14.97
CA GLN A 862 34.51 11.22 -14.92
C GLN A 862 35.14 9.91 -15.41
N LEU A 863 34.58 8.75 -15.06
CA LEU A 863 35.07 7.46 -15.55
C LEU A 863 34.85 7.32 -17.06
N PHE A 864 33.68 7.73 -17.56
CA PHE A 864 33.36 7.77 -18.99
C PHE A 864 34.36 8.62 -19.78
N ASN A 865 34.63 9.83 -19.29
CA ASN A 865 35.56 10.78 -19.88
C ASN A 865 37.03 10.34 -19.78
N ALA A 866 37.36 9.39 -18.92
CA ALA A 866 38.72 8.83 -18.85
C ALA A 866 38.90 7.64 -19.80
N LEU A 867 37.84 6.85 -20.02
CA LEU A 867 37.89 5.69 -20.89
C LEU A 867 37.94 6.08 -22.38
N GLU A 868 37.25 7.16 -22.79
CA GLU A 868 37.35 7.80 -24.12
C GLU A 868 37.30 6.83 -25.33
N CYS A 869 36.46 5.79 -25.27
CA CYS A 869 36.26 4.88 -26.39
C CYS A 869 35.32 5.49 -27.46
N PRO A 870 35.49 5.17 -28.76
CA PRO A 870 34.52 5.58 -29.78
C PRO A 870 33.13 4.96 -29.56
N PRO A 871 32.04 5.60 -30.03
CA PRO A 871 30.71 5.01 -29.99
C PRO A 871 30.62 3.64 -30.67
N GLY A 872 29.82 2.72 -30.12
CA GLY A 872 29.70 1.35 -30.59
C GLY A 872 30.80 0.39 -30.09
N SER A 873 31.77 0.90 -29.32
CA SER A 873 32.86 0.11 -28.73
C SER A 873 32.37 -1.03 -27.85
N ARG A 874 33.07 -2.17 -27.88
CA ARG A 874 32.86 -3.27 -26.95
C ARG A 874 33.71 -3.08 -25.71
N VAL A 875 33.08 -2.99 -24.54
CA VAL A 875 33.72 -2.61 -23.27
C VAL A 875 33.51 -3.69 -22.21
N LEU A 876 34.52 -3.99 -21.40
CA LEU A 876 34.41 -4.88 -20.23
C LEU A 876 34.28 -4.06 -18.94
N ASP A 877 33.24 -4.33 -18.16
CA ASP A 877 33.07 -3.87 -16.76
C ASP A 877 33.48 -5.00 -15.82
N ALA A 878 34.72 -4.94 -15.33
CA ALA A 878 35.33 -5.99 -14.52
C ALA A 878 35.12 -5.73 -13.02
N GLY A 879 33.89 -5.93 -12.54
CA GLY A 879 33.46 -5.57 -11.18
C GLY A 879 32.11 -4.87 -11.11
N CYS A 880 31.16 -5.26 -11.96
CA CYS A 880 30.01 -4.41 -12.29
C CYS A 880 29.03 -4.13 -11.14
N GLY A 881 29.11 -4.87 -10.03
CA GLY A 881 28.16 -4.76 -8.93
C GLY A 881 26.73 -4.94 -9.43
N VAL A 882 25.88 -3.94 -9.17
CA VAL A 882 24.48 -3.97 -9.60
C VAL A 882 24.25 -3.33 -10.98
N GLY A 883 25.30 -3.05 -11.75
CA GLY A 883 25.23 -2.60 -13.14
C GLY A 883 24.85 -1.13 -13.36
N HIS A 884 24.88 -0.27 -12.32
CA HIS A 884 24.52 1.15 -12.47
C HIS A 884 25.53 1.95 -13.32
N VAL A 885 26.82 1.61 -13.21
CA VAL A 885 27.91 2.21 -13.99
C VAL A 885 27.80 1.79 -15.44
N ALA A 886 27.67 0.48 -15.71
CA ALA A 886 27.43 -0.04 -17.05
C ALA A 886 26.21 0.60 -17.73
N LEU A 887 25.11 0.80 -16.99
CA LEU A 887 23.94 1.50 -17.52
C LEU A 887 24.22 2.95 -17.93
N TYR A 888 25.03 3.67 -17.16
CA TYR A 888 25.46 5.02 -17.51
C TYR A 888 26.39 5.00 -18.73
N MET A 889 27.44 4.20 -18.68
CA MET A 889 28.47 4.07 -19.73
C MET A 889 27.87 3.69 -21.08
N ALA A 890 26.95 2.71 -21.10
CA ALA A 890 26.28 2.28 -22.33
C ALA A 890 25.39 3.38 -22.92
N LYS A 891 24.77 4.22 -22.09
CA LYS A 891 23.92 5.34 -22.55
C LYS A 891 24.74 6.54 -23.00
N ALA A 892 25.79 6.89 -22.27
CA ALA A 892 26.66 8.02 -22.56
C ALA A 892 27.50 7.78 -23.82
N GLY A 893 28.02 6.55 -23.98
CA GLY A 893 28.95 6.20 -25.06
C GLY A 893 28.38 5.39 -26.21
N ASP A 894 27.12 4.93 -26.15
CA ASP A 894 26.60 3.90 -27.06
C ASP A 894 27.50 2.63 -27.07
N TYR A 895 28.00 2.25 -25.89
CA TYR A 895 28.90 1.10 -25.73
C TYR A 895 28.12 -0.21 -25.63
N ARG A 896 28.75 -1.28 -26.12
CA ARG A 896 28.34 -2.67 -25.86
C ARG A 896 29.13 -3.20 -24.68
N ILE A 897 28.51 -3.31 -23.52
CA ILE A 897 29.20 -3.59 -22.26
C ILE A 897 28.99 -5.05 -21.84
N GLU A 898 30.09 -5.74 -21.58
CA GLU A 898 30.10 -7.04 -20.94
C GLU A 898 30.47 -6.88 -19.48
N CYS A 899 29.60 -7.29 -18.58
CA CYS A 899 29.77 -7.11 -17.14
C CYS A 899 30.09 -8.44 -16.46
N ILE A 900 31.11 -8.45 -15.60
CA ILE A 900 31.41 -9.58 -14.72
C ILE A 900 31.41 -9.15 -13.25
N ASP A 901 30.95 -10.03 -12.36
CA ASP A 901 31.06 -9.86 -10.90
C ASP A 901 31.06 -11.25 -10.24
N VAL A 902 31.86 -11.44 -9.19
CA VAL A 902 32.01 -12.71 -8.45
C VAL A 902 30.86 -13.02 -7.50
N VAL A 903 29.98 -12.05 -7.23
CA VAL A 903 28.84 -12.17 -6.33
C VAL A 903 27.58 -12.42 -7.16
N ALA A 904 27.08 -13.65 -7.18
CA ALA A 904 25.89 -14.05 -7.95
C ALA A 904 24.65 -13.15 -7.71
N ARG A 905 24.50 -12.60 -6.50
CA ARG A 905 23.41 -11.65 -6.17
C ARG A 905 23.57 -10.31 -6.88
N HIS A 906 24.80 -9.82 -7.05
CA HIS A 906 25.11 -8.60 -7.81
C HIS A 906 24.74 -8.81 -9.27
N VAL A 907 25.25 -9.88 -9.88
CA VAL A 907 24.92 -10.26 -11.27
C VAL A 907 23.41 -10.38 -11.47
N ALA A 908 22.69 -11.06 -10.58
CA ALA A 908 21.23 -11.16 -10.66
C ALA A 908 20.54 -9.79 -10.55
N LYS A 909 21.09 -8.85 -9.78
CA LYS A 909 20.57 -7.48 -9.67
C LYS A 909 20.99 -6.61 -10.87
N ALA A 910 22.20 -6.76 -11.39
CA ALA A 910 22.67 -6.13 -12.62
C ALA A 910 21.79 -6.55 -13.79
N LYS A 911 21.55 -7.84 -14.01
CA LYS A 911 20.63 -8.35 -15.04
C LYS A 911 19.24 -7.72 -14.94
N ARG A 912 18.70 -7.58 -13.71
CA ARG A 912 17.42 -6.88 -13.49
C ARG A 912 17.50 -5.39 -13.80
N ASN A 913 18.53 -4.70 -13.34
CA ASN A 913 18.71 -3.27 -13.58
C ASN A 913 18.89 -2.98 -15.09
N ILE A 914 19.68 -3.80 -15.78
CA ILE A 914 19.87 -3.79 -17.24
C ILE A 914 18.54 -4.01 -17.95
N SER A 915 17.76 -5.00 -17.51
CA SER A 915 16.45 -5.30 -18.11
C SER A 915 15.41 -4.21 -17.87
N ASN A 916 15.34 -3.67 -16.65
CA ASN A 916 14.47 -2.53 -16.33
C ASN A 916 14.82 -1.29 -17.16
N ALA A 917 16.11 -1.12 -17.50
CA ALA A 917 16.54 -0.04 -18.39
C ALA A 917 16.32 -0.34 -19.88
N GLY A 918 15.91 -1.56 -20.26
CA GLY A 918 15.73 -1.99 -21.65
C GLY A 918 17.05 -2.11 -22.44
N MET A 919 18.16 -2.38 -21.75
CA MET A 919 19.52 -2.35 -22.29
C MET A 919 20.10 -3.75 -22.52
N GLU A 920 19.30 -4.82 -22.53
CA GLU A 920 19.79 -6.22 -22.67
C GLU A 920 20.49 -6.49 -24.02
N GLY A 921 20.21 -5.68 -25.03
CA GLY A 921 20.89 -5.74 -26.33
C GLY A 921 22.24 -5.02 -26.37
N ALA A 922 22.54 -4.20 -25.36
CA ALA A 922 23.76 -3.41 -25.25
C ALA A 922 24.61 -3.83 -24.05
N ILE A 923 24.02 -4.43 -23.02
CA ILE A 923 24.73 -4.83 -21.80
C ILE A 923 24.42 -6.28 -21.46
N SER A 924 25.46 -7.11 -21.32
CA SER A 924 25.38 -8.45 -20.72
C SER A 924 25.98 -8.43 -19.32
N ALA A 925 25.49 -9.31 -18.44
CA ALA A 925 26.09 -9.50 -17.12
C ALA A 925 26.21 -11.00 -16.84
N SER A 926 27.37 -11.43 -16.35
CA SER A 926 27.65 -12.84 -16.03
C SER A 926 28.41 -12.96 -14.70
N LEU A 927 28.34 -14.15 -14.13
CA LEU A 927 29.16 -14.52 -12.98
C LEU A 927 30.56 -14.81 -13.52
N GLY A 928 31.56 -14.07 -13.04
CA GLY A 928 32.92 -14.18 -13.54
C GLY A 928 33.91 -13.55 -12.57
N ASP A 929 35.13 -14.09 -12.57
CA ASP A 929 36.25 -13.61 -11.79
C ASP A 929 37.30 -13.05 -12.75
N TYR A 930 37.69 -11.79 -12.60
CA TYR A 930 38.67 -11.16 -13.48
C TYR A 930 40.09 -11.75 -13.36
N HIS A 931 40.32 -12.69 -12.44
CA HIS A 931 41.54 -13.50 -12.41
C HIS A 931 41.50 -14.69 -13.39
N HIS A 932 40.33 -15.03 -13.94
CA HIS A 932 40.07 -16.16 -14.84
C HIS A 932 39.31 -15.67 -16.09
N LEU A 933 40.06 -15.12 -17.06
CA LEU A 933 39.53 -14.49 -18.27
C LEU A 933 39.88 -15.25 -19.56
N GLU A 934 40.26 -16.52 -19.44
CA GLU A 934 40.72 -17.36 -20.55
C GLU A 934 39.62 -17.63 -21.58
N ASP A 935 38.35 -17.51 -21.19
CA ASP A 935 37.20 -17.67 -22.07
C ASP A 935 37.00 -16.47 -23.02
N PHE A 936 37.68 -15.35 -22.76
CA PHE A 936 37.68 -14.19 -23.66
C PHE A 936 38.87 -14.23 -24.63
N TYR A 937 38.58 -14.02 -25.91
CA TYR A 937 39.60 -13.94 -26.96
C TYR A 937 40.52 -12.73 -26.79
N ASP A 938 41.78 -12.88 -27.17
CA ASP A 938 42.74 -11.78 -27.30
C ASP A 938 42.18 -10.69 -28.23
N ASN A 939 42.52 -9.43 -27.97
CA ASN A 939 42.14 -8.28 -28.81
C ASN A 939 40.63 -8.21 -29.12
N SER A 940 39.77 -8.53 -28.15
CA SER A 940 38.33 -8.61 -28.34
C SER A 940 37.54 -7.45 -27.74
N PHE A 941 38.19 -6.58 -26.95
CA PHE A 941 37.59 -5.38 -26.33
C PHE A 941 38.28 -4.10 -26.80
N ASP A 942 37.49 -3.04 -26.98
CA ASP A 942 37.95 -1.69 -27.30
C ASP A 942 38.25 -0.88 -26.03
N GLY A 943 37.59 -1.23 -24.91
CA GLY A 943 37.76 -0.60 -23.61
C GLY A 943 37.60 -1.57 -22.43
N ILE A 944 38.29 -1.35 -21.33
CA ILE A 944 38.08 -2.05 -20.06
C ILE A 944 38.08 -1.03 -18.92
N TYR A 945 37.18 -1.15 -17.94
CA TYR A 945 37.22 -0.30 -16.75
C TYR A 945 36.94 -1.06 -15.45
N THR A 946 37.45 -0.49 -14.36
CA THR A 946 37.07 -0.86 -12.98
C THR A 946 36.76 0.39 -12.18
N MET A 947 35.87 0.27 -11.19
CA MET A 947 35.64 1.31 -10.20
C MET A 947 35.51 0.68 -8.81
N GLU A 948 36.45 0.99 -7.94
CA GLU A 948 36.56 0.48 -6.56
C GLU A 948 36.51 -1.05 -6.48
N THR A 949 37.13 -1.72 -7.44
CA THR A 949 37.07 -3.18 -7.56
C THR A 949 38.45 -3.82 -7.48
N LEU A 950 39.46 -3.27 -8.15
CA LEU A 950 40.80 -3.88 -8.24
C LEU A 950 41.47 -4.00 -6.87
N VAL A 951 41.06 -3.16 -5.91
CA VAL A 951 41.41 -3.26 -4.48
C VAL A 951 41.13 -4.62 -3.84
N HIS A 952 40.24 -5.42 -4.43
CA HIS A 952 39.92 -6.78 -4.01
C HIS A 952 40.81 -7.87 -4.64
N SER A 953 41.64 -7.53 -5.62
CA SER A 953 42.50 -8.49 -6.34
C SER A 953 43.61 -9.06 -5.46
N THR A 954 43.87 -10.36 -5.59
CA THR A 954 45.03 -11.01 -4.96
C THR A 954 46.28 -10.99 -5.84
N ASN A 955 46.14 -10.68 -7.13
CA ASN A 955 47.22 -10.59 -8.10
C ASN A 955 46.91 -9.46 -9.13
N PRO A 956 46.98 -8.18 -8.72
CA PRO A 956 46.57 -7.07 -9.57
C PRO A 956 47.38 -6.99 -10.87
N LEU A 957 48.70 -7.24 -10.82
CA LEU A 957 49.56 -7.25 -12.01
C LEU A 957 49.14 -8.34 -13.02
N GLY A 958 48.79 -9.54 -12.55
CA GLY A 958 48.29 -10.61 -13.40
C GLY A 958 46.98 -10.25 -14.09
N VAL A 959 46.05 -9.64 -13.35
CA VAL A 959 44.76 -9.16 -13.89
C VAL A 959 44.98 -8.07 -14.94
N LEU A 960 45.88 -7.12 -14.69
CA LEU A 960 46.21 -6.07 -15.66
C LEU A 960 46.85 -6.63 -16.94
N ARG A 961 47.68 -7.67 -16.85
CA ARG A 961 48.23 -8.37 -18.03
C ARG A 961 47.12 -9.06 -18.85
N GLU A 962 46.13 -9.65 -18.19
CA GLU A 962 44.96 -10.21 -18.88
C GLU A 962 44.11 -9.11 -19.52
N PHE A 963 43.87 -7.98 -18.86
CA PHE A 963 43.21 -6.83 -19.49
C PHE A 963 43.98 -6.33 -20.72
N LEU A 964 45.32 -6.28 -20.67
CA LEU A 964 46.14 -5.94 -21.83
C LEU A 964 46.00 -6.97 -22.95
N ARG A 965 45.96 -8.28 -22.64
CA ARG A 965 45.72 -9.34 -23.64
C ARG A 965 44.38 -9.15 -24.35
N LEU A 966 43.33 -8.85 -23.59
CA LEU A 966 41.96 -8.69 -24.09
C LEU A 966 41.72 -7.43 -24.91
N LEU A 967 42.43 -6.34 -24.62
CA LEU A 967 42.28 -5.09 -25.37
C LEU A 967 42.85 -5.22 -26.79
N LYS A 968 42.16 -4.64 -27.77
CA LYS A 968 42.69 -4.47 -29.13
C LYS A 968 43.93 -3.56 -29.13
N PRO A 969 44.81 -3.63 -30.15
CA PRO A 969 45.83 -2.61 -30.34
C PRO A 969 45.19 -1.22 -30.36
N GLY A 970 45.69 -0.32 -29.53
CA GLY A 970 45.11 1.01 -29.34
C GLY A 970 43.86 1.07 -28.43
N GLY A 971 43.41 -0.04 -27.85
CA GLY A 971 42.31 -0.10 -26.88
C GLY A 971 42.66 0.58 -25.55
N ARG A 972 41.64 1.00 -24.80
CA ARG A 972 41.80 1.88 -23.63
C ARG A 972 41.42 1.21 -22.31
N ILE A 973 42.05 1.64 -21.23
CA ILE A 973 41.71 1.22 -19.87
C ILE A 973 41.50 2.44 -18.98
N ALA A 974 40.56 2.37 -18.04
CA ALA A 974 40.37 3.39 -17.00
C ALA A 974 40.06 2.75 -15.65
N LEU A 975 40.83 3.10 -14.62
CA LEU A 975 40.68 2.58 -13.26
C LEU A 975 40.36 3.74 -12.31
N ASN A 976 39.30 3.62 -11.51
CA ASN A 976 39.05 4.48 -10.35
C ASN A 976 39.26 3.67 -9.07
N GLU A 977 40.30 3.95 -8.30
CA GLU A 977 40.74 3.12 -7.15
C GLU A 977 41.37 3.97 -6.03
N TYR A 978 41.90 3.31 -5.00
CA TYR A 978 42.56 3.92 -3.86
C TYR A 978 44.07 3.69 -3.88
N ASP A 979 44.85 4.66 -3.41
CA ASP A 979 46.24 4.44 -2.99
C ASP A 979 46.55 5.18 -1.67
N HIS A 980 47.67 4.86 -1.04
CA HIS A 980 48.02 5.36 0.29
C HIS A 980 49.39 6.04 0.28
N ASP A 981 49.50 7.17 0.99
CA ASP A 981 50.81 7.66 1.43
C ASP A 981 51.29 6.75 2.58
N ASP A 982 52.62 6.61 2.75
CA ASP A 982 53.26 5.70 3.73
C ASP A 982 52.47 5.55 5.05
N LEU A 983 51.75 4.42 5.16
CA LEU A 983 50.89 4.09 6.32
C LEU A 983 51.69 3.96 7.62
N GLY A 984 53.02 3.85 7.56
CA GLY A 984 53.92 3.90 8.72
C GLY A 984 53.91 5.25 9.44
N LYS A 985 53.42 6.32 8.80
CA LYS A 985 53.27 7.67 9.38
C LYS A 985 51.90 7.91 10.02
N ALA A 986 50.96 6.98 9.87
CA ALA A 986 49.63 7.10 10.47
C ALA A 986 49.69 6.90 11.99
N PRO A 987 48.83 7.59 12.78
CA PRO A 987 48.63 7.26 14.18
C PRO A 987 48.34 5.76 14.37
N LYS A 988 48.95 5.14 15.39
CA LYS A 988 48.89 3.68 15.58
C LYS A 988 47.46 3.14 15.67
N ASP A 989 46.54 3.87 16.30
CA ASP A 989 45.12 3.50 16.41
C ASP A 989 44.40 3.49 15.06
N LEU A 990 44.70 4.47 14.20
CA LEU A 990 44.18 4.56 12.85
C LEU A 990 44.75 3.44 11.97
N ALA A 991 46.06 3.22 12.02
CA ALA A 991 46.74 2.16 11.27
C ALA A 991 46.19 0.77 11.63
N ASP A 992 46.00 0.48 12.91
CA ASP A 992 45.45 -0.80 13.39
C ASP A 992 43.99 -0.98 12.96
N THR A 993 43.19 0.09 12.98
CA THR A 993 41.78 0.02 12.56
C THR A 993 41.67 -0.15 11.04
N MET A 994 42.47 0.55 10.24
CA MET A 994 42.51 0.40 8.78
C MET A 994 42.98 -1.01 8.35
N LYS A 995 43.96 -1.59 9.06
CA LYS A 995 44.34 -3.01 8.86
C LYS A 995 43.17 -3.97 9.10
N LYS A 996 42.36 -3.73 10.14
CA LYS A 996 41.13 -4.52 10.39
C LYS A 996 40.10 -4.30 9.27
N VAL A 997 39.87 -3.07 8.84
CA VAL A 997 38.93 -2.75 7.73
C VAL A 997 39.34 -3.49 6.46
N ASN A 998 40.59 -3.38 6.02
CA ASN A 998 41.10 -4.09 4.83
C ASN A 998 40.92 -5.61 4.94
N LYS A 999 41.19 -6.18 6.12
CA LYS A 999 41.02 -7.62 6.37
C LYS A 999 39.55 -8.07 6.27
N TYR A 1000 38.63 -7.34 6.91
CA TYR A 1000 37.21 -7.75 6.98
C TYR A 1000 36.39 -7.33 5.76
N ALA A 1001 36.80 -6.28 5.03
CA ALA A 1001 36.23 -5.88 3.74
C ALA A 1001 36.83 -6.67 2.55
N ALA A 1002 37.78 -7.57 2.81
CA ALA A 1002 38.46 -8.39 1.81
C ALA A 1002 39.15 -7.57 0.70
N MET A 1003 39.98 -6.59 1.08
CA MET A 1003 40.71 -5.69 0.17
C MET A 1003 42.24 -5.94 0.24
N PRO A 1004 42.75 -7.09 -0.24
CA PRO A 1004 44.17 -7.43 -0.15
C PRO A 1004 45.08 -6.51 -0.98
N ALA A 1005 44.67 -6.13 -2.20
CA ALA A 1005 45.44 -5.22 -3.05
C ALA A 1005 45.52 -3.80 -2.47
N ASN A 1006 44.43 -3.32 -1.84
CA ASN A 1006 44.43 -2.00 -1.17
C ASN A 1006 45.53 -1.88 -0.10
N ALA A 1007 45.87 -2.99 0.56
CA ALA A 1007 46.92 -2.98 1.59
C ALA A 1007 48.34 -2.85 1.01
N SER A 1008 48.51 -3.04 -0.30
CA SER A 1008 49.77 -2.95 -1.03
C SER A 1008 49.81 -1.80 -2.05
N PHE A 1009 48.74 -1.01 -2.18
CA PHE A 1009 48.69 0.12 -3.09
C PHE A 1009 49.28 1.36 -2.40
N ASP A 1010 50.61 1.36 -2.30
CA ASP A 1010 51.35 2.56 -1.92
C ASP A 1010 51.22 3.64 -3.02
N ARG A 1011 51.67 4.84 -2.70
CA ARG A 1011 51.58 6.03 -3.56
C ARG A 1011 52.05 5.73 -4.99
N ASP A 1012 51.19 6.03 -5.97
CA ASP A 1012 51.45 5.92 -7.41
C ASP A 1012 51.64 4.48 -7.95
N VAL A 1013 51.53 3.44 -7.11
CA VAL A 1013 51.75 2.03 -7.49
C VAL A 1013 50.84 1.57 -8.63
N LEU A 1014 49.59 2.02 -8.70
CA LEU A 1014 48.68 1.63 -9.78
C LEU A 1014 49.14 2.12 -11.16
N LYS A 1015 49.80 3.28 -11.22
CA LYS A 1015 50.41 3.78 -12.46
C LYS A 1015 51.59 2.88 -12.86
N GLU A 1016 52.44 2.51 -11.91
CA GLU A 1016 53.59 1.63 -12.13
C GLU A 1016 53.14 0.24 -12.58
N LEU A 1017 52.11 -0.33 -11.95
CA LEU A 1017 51.55 -1.63 -12.31
C LEU A 1017 50.97 -1.65 -13.73
N LEU A 1018 50.31 -0.57 -14.17
CA LEU A 1018 49.85 -0.44 -15.55
C LEU A 1018 51.02 -0.37 -16.53
N GLN A 1019 52.07 0.40 -16.22
CA GLN A 1019 53.27 0.47 -17.05
C GLN A 1019 54.01 -0.87 -17.13
N GLU A 1020 54.14 -1.57 -16.00
CA GLU A 1020 54.76 -2.89 -15.92
C GLU A 1020 53.93 -3.96 -16.65
N ALA A 1021 52.59 -3.86 -16.61
CA ALA A 1021 51.72 -4.73 -17.39
C ALA A 1021 51.89 -4.53 -18.90
N GLY A 1022 52.34 -3.34 -19.33
CA GLY A 1022 52.63 -2.99 -20.73
C GLY A 1022 51.71 -1.94 -21.34
N PHE A 1023 50.99 -1.16 -20.51
CA PHE A 1023 50.19 -0.02 -20.98
C PHE A 1023 51.07 1.23 -21.20
N GLU A 1024 50.73 1.99 -22.23
CA GLU A 1024 51.32 3.28 -22.58
C GLU A 1024 50.34 4.43 -22.26
N ASP A 1025 50.81 5.68 -22.34
CA ASP A 1025 50.03 6.89 -22.05
C ASP A 1025 49.33 6.91 -20.68
N VAL A 1026 49.95 6.26 -19.68
CA VAL A 1026 49.37 6.15 -18.33
C VAL A 1026 49.40 7.50 -17.60
N GLN A 1027 48.22 8.05 -17.33
CA GLN A 1027 48.06 9.29 -16.57
C GLN A 1027 47.49 8.97 -15.19
N LEU A 1028 47.86 9.74 -14.16
CA LEU A 1028 47.29 9.64 -12.83
C LEU A 1028 46.62 10.96 -12.48
N ARG A 1029 45.34 10.91 -12.10
CA ARG A 1029 44.54 12.04 -11.66
C ARG A 1029 44.11 11.81 -10.22
N ASP A 1030 44.39 12.77 -9.35
CA ASP A 1030 43.94 12.75 -7.96
C ASP A 1030 42.54 13.37 -7.88
N LEU A 1031 41.56 12.58 -7.43
CA LEU A 1031 40.17 13.00 -7.28
C LEU A 1031 39.76 13.13 -5.79
N SER A 1032 40.71 13.08 -4.86
CA SER A 1032 40.45 12.99 -3.42
C SER A 1032 39.62 14.15 -2.88
N GLU A 1033 39.91 15.39 -3.32
CA GLU A 1033 39.15 16.58 -2.91
C GLU A 1033 37.67 16.47 -3.27
N HIS A 1034 37.36 15.79 -4.38
CA HIS A 1034 36.01 15.68 -4.93
C HIS A 1034 35.14 14.67 -4.19
N ILE A 1035 35.68 13.83 -3.30
CA ILE A 1035 34.89 12.85 -2.54
C ILE A 1035 34.70 13.25 -1.07
N VAL A 1036 35.38 14.31 -0.61
CA VAL A 1036 35.37 14.77 0.79
C VAL A 1036 33.97 15.03 1.35
N PRO A 1037 33.02 15.66 0.61
CA PRO A 1037 31.67 15.89 1.13
C PRO A 1037 30.95 14.59 1.52
N MET A 1038 31.11 13.53 0.72
CA MET A 1038 30.52 12.22 1.02
C MET A 1038 31.23 11.53 2.19
N LEU A 1039 32.57 11.62 2.26
CA LEU A 1039 33.32 11.10 3.41
C LEU A 1039 32.89 11.80 4.72
N TRP A 1040 32.67 13.11 4.68
CA TRP A 1040 32.19 13.88 5.83
C TRP A 1040 30.80 13.42 6.29
N LEU A 1041 29.88 13.16 5.35
CA LEU A 1041 28.56 12.62 5.67
C LEU A 1041 28.66 11.25 6.36
N PHE A 1042 29.48 10.34 5.83
CA PHE A 1042 29.69 9.02 6.43
C PHE A 1042 30.30 9.13 7.82
N TYR A 1043 31.26 10.02 8.02
CA TYR A 1043 31.83 10.31 9.33
C TYR A 1043 30.77 10.77 10.33
N LEU A 1044 29.94 11.76 9.97
CA LEU A 1044 28.90 12.27 10.88
C LEU A 1044 27.89 11.20 11.28
N LEU A 1045 27.44 10.38 10.34
CA LEU A 1045 26.47 9.33 10.59
C LEU A 1045 27.05 8.18 11.42
N ALA A 1046 28.34 7.87 11.22
CA ALA A 1046 29.01 6.75 11.84
C ALA A 1046 29.67 7.10 13.18
N LEU A 1047 29.87 8.39 13.53
CA LEU A 1047 30.65 8.81 14.70
C LEU A 1047 30.10 8.25 16.03
N VAL A 1048 28.80 8.42 16.29
CA VAL A 1048 28.19 7.94 17.55
C VAL A 1048 28.19 6.40 17.61
N PRO A 1049 27.74 5.67 16.55
CA PRO A 1049 27.88 4.21 16.51
C PRO A 1049 29.32 3.74 16.70
N TYR A 1050 30.29 4.37 16.05
CA TYR A 1050 31.71 4.03 16.13
C TYR A 1050 32.24 4.08 17.57
N ILE A 1051 31.91 5.14 18.32
CA ILE A 1051 32.32 5.26 19.74
C ILE A 1051 31.73 4.12 20.56
N LEU A 1052 30.42 3.85 20.42
CA LEU A 1052 29.73 2.78 21.15
C LEU A 1052 30.29 1.40 20.80
N LEU A 1053 30.55 1.13 19.52
CA LEU A 1053 31.04 -0.16 19.05
C LEU A 1053 32.49 -0.43 19.49
N LYS A 1054 33.35 0.61 19.51
CA LYS A 1054 34.69 0.52 20.10
C LYS A 1054 34.64 0.26 21.61
N LEU A 1055 33.73 0.92 22.34
CA LEU A 1055 33.54 0.67 23.77
C LEU A 1055 33.07 -0.76 24.06
N LEU A 1056 32.28 -1.36 23.17
CA LEU A 1056 31.74 -2.71 23.30
C LEU A 1056 32.66 -3.81 22.72
N GLY A 1057 33.77 -3.48 22.05
CA GLY A 1057 34.71 -4.45 21.47
C GLY A 1057 34.15 -5.31 20.33
N ILE A 1058 33.11 -4.84 19.63
CA ILE A 1058 32.42 -5.58 18.55
C ILE A 1058 32.64 -4.97 17.17
N GLU A 1059 33.70 -4.18 16.99
CA GLU A 1059 33.99 -3.43 15.77
C GLU A 1059 34.13 -4.32 14.51
N HIS A 1060 34.56 -5.58 14.66
CA HIS A 1060 34.72 -6.54 13.57
C HIS A 1060 33.40 -6.94 12.88
N ARG A 1061 32.24 -6.64 13.49
CA ARG A 1061 30.92 -6.93 12.93
C ARG A 1061 30.33 -5.75 12.13
N PHE A 1062 30.93 -4.57 12.23
CA PHE A 1062 30.39 -3.31 11.71
C PHE A 1062 31.45 -2.55 10.89
N VAL A 1063 31.97 -3.23 9.85
CA VAL A 1063 33.13 -2.79 9.06
C VAL A 1063 32.86 -1.45 8.35
N ASN A 1064 31.65 -1.20 7.86
CA ASN A 1064 31.33 0.04 7.15
C ASN A 1064 31.28 1.24 8.09
N THR A 1065 30.78 1.03 9.31
CA THR A 1065 30.79 2.05 10.36
C THR A 1065 32.23 2.42 10.74
N MET A 1066 33.12 1.43 10.85
CA MET A 1066 34.55 1.68 11.10
C MET A 1066 35.20 2.42 9.92
N ALA A 1067 34.97 1.95 8.69
CA ALA A 1067 35.50 2.57 7.48
C ALA A 1067 35.02 4.02 7.33
N GLY A 1068 33.73 4.31 7.52
CA GLY A 1068 33.17 5.64 7.37
C GLY A 1068 33.82 6.69 8.27
N VAL A 1069 34.18 6.32 9.51
CA VAL A 1069 34.88 7.22 10.43
C VAL A 1069 36.37 7.35 10.09
N GLU A 1070 37.05 6.22 9.90
CA GLU A 1070 38.51 6.22 9.73
C GLU A 1070 38.95 6.73 8.36
N SER A 1071 38.19 6.47 7.30
CA SER A 1071 38.44 7.03 5.96
C SER A 1071 38.40 8.56 5.99
N TYR A 1072 37.50 9.19 6.77
CA TYR A 1072 37.47 10.64 6.92
C TYR A 1072 38.58 11.17 7.84
N ARG A 1073 38.86 10.51 8.96
CA ARG A 1073 39.96 10.88 9.88
C ARG A 1073 41.32 10.81 9.18
N GLY A 1074 41.52 9.77 8.38
CA GLY A 1074 42.74 9.48 7.63
C GLY A 1074 42.78 10.06 6.22
N ARG A 1075 41.83 10.91 5.80
CA ARG A 1075 41.71 11.41 4.41
C ARG A 1075 42.94 12.12 3.83
N HIS A 1076 43.91 12.48 4.66
CA HIS A 1076 45.19 13.08 4.24
C HIS A 1076 46.31 12.03 4.08
N LEU A 1077 46.00 10.76 4.29
CA LEU A 1077 46.94 9.62 4.26
C LEU A 1077 46.61 8.65 3.11
N TRP A 1078 45.52 8.88 2.37
CA TRP A 1078 45.11 8.07 1.22
C TRP A 1078 44.45 8.95 0.18
N ARG A 1079 44.48 8.51 -1.07
CA ARG A 1079 43.91 9.22 -2.21
C ARG A 1079 42.90 8.38 -2.95
N TYR A 1080 41.91 9.04 -3.53
CA TYR A 1080 41.04 8.46 -4.55
C TYR A 1080 41.57 8.87 -5.92
N ILE A 1081 42.03 7.91 -6.71
CA ILE A 1081 42.75 8.19 -7.95
C ILE A 1081 42.02 7.62 -9.16
N GLN A 1082 42.18 8.30 -10.29
CA GLN A 1082 41.76 7.84 -11.61
C GLN A 1082 42.99 7.66 -12.50
N VAL A 1083 43.13 6.48 -13.09
CA VAL A 1083 44.32 6.09 -13.86
C VAL A 1083 43.92 5.53 -15.23
N PRO A 1084 43.81 6.37 -16.28
CA PRO A 1084 43.64 5.89 -17.65
C PRO A 1084 44.96 5.45 -18.28
N GLY A 1085 44.88 4.55 -19.25
CA GLY A 1085 46.01 4.09 -20.06
C GLY A 1085 45.55 3.46 -21.38
N ARG A 1086 46.51 3.07 -22.23
CA ARG A 1086 46.23 2.53 -23.56
C ARG A 1086 47.15 1.35 -23.90
N LYS A 1087 46.63 0.36 -24.63
CA LYS A 1087 47.46 -0.66 -25.27
C LYS A 1087 48.15 -0.08 -26.50
N ARG A 1088 49.43 -0.36 -26.68
CA ARG A 1088 50.19 0.04 -27.88
C ARG A 1088 49.45 -0.35 -29.17
N SER A 1089 49.39 0.59 -30.12
CA SER A 1089 48.70 0.45 -31.41
C SER A 1089 49.36 -0.53 -32.37
#